data_AF-A0A9D6AAF0-F1
#
_entry.id   AF-A0A9D6AAF0-F1
#
_cell.length_a   1.000
_cell.length_b   1.000
_cell.length_c   1.000
_cell.angle_alpha   90.00
_cell.angle_beta   90.00
_cell.angle_gamma   90.00
#
_symmetry.space_group_name_H-M   'P 1'
#
loop_
_entity.id
_entity.type
_entity.pdbx_description
1 polymer ?
#
loop_
_entity_poly.entity_id
_entity_poly.type
_entity_poly.pdbx_seq_one_letter_code
_entity_poly.pdbx_strand_id
1 'polypeptide(L)'
;AVGEKIGSVQGGTEYLVNGLQNNEGVQDYKQWAVNANTSMGSSLYGVGAIVVGTPYMLPFHNSFKDLSLENQFFAIERPNKEISWDIVNDRTVDNDGGAIVFSPSRAGTAAIVTGKISLQGAASPKFLFDYYAQPGTKGSLAIELVKQDGTSINFWAHDLSAETTGTAKWNHVILDLPTELLSLDYFRIRIRGMATAPLGDTPIYVDNINVIDPLQKDAAITMNAVESVKKGQPVNLDVRVTNAGLDNIRGSKLIVTANGKEVYTSTIDQDLLLMQQAKIPVAVKTTSLDQSQEMKLTATVEMENDLETNNNTASATVRLIAAKLAGPTDLKATATGENKVKLTWKAPYIETNVMEDNFENYAAWSTTFGDWTTVDADNGYAGALSEKGTYPHQDEKFAFVNWQPSDVFGAGQGLAPHSGKRAAVSIYQFNKGGTEYIDANNWLISPLLSGKEQTIHFWVNNIKSETNGRETFDVLASSIGTDTLNFVKIGDTYIQESAKWTEISVKLPAGTRYFAIHQNTSKEQASIFMVDDASFETGNILTSYNIYCDKVYRGNTVETNFTDVVDLANAFHNYSVTAVYLDGSESAPVTLEVASGIDTINRSETLSYDVYSIDGILVCKKSESLRHLHPGIYIVNGKKCILK
;
A
#
# COMPACT_ATOMS: atom_id res chain seq x y z
N ALA A 1 45.28 -4.35 15.56
CA ALA A 1 46.44 -5.23 15.33
C ALA A 1 47.10 -4.79 14.03
N VAL A 2 48.43 -4.76 13.96
CA VAL A 2 49.13 -4.46 12.70
C VAL A 2 49.06 -5.72 11.83
N GLY A 3 48.71 -5.55 10.55
CA GLY A 3 48.64 -6.64 9.58
C GLY A 3 50.02 -7.17 9.19
N GLU A 4 50.06 -8.01 8.16
CA GLU A 4 51.31 -8.58 7.62
C GLU A 4 52.26 -7.49 7.10
N LYS A 5 53.56 -7.66 7.37
CA LYS A 5 54.61 -6.79 6.82
C LYS A 5 54.79 -7.10 5.34
N ILE A 6 54.42 -6.15 4.48
CA ILE A 6 54.52 -6.30 3.02
C ILE A 6 55.85 -5.83 2.41
N GLY A 7 56.73 -5.18 3.18
CA GLY A 7 58.04 -4.70 2.70
C GLY A 7 58.82 -3.80 3.66
N SER A 8 60.00 -3.34 3.22
CA SER A 8 60.81 -2.31 3.90
C SER A 8 61.74 -1.59 2.91
N VAL A 9 61.99 -0.29 3.15
CA VAL A 9 62.89 0.56 2.35
C VAL A 9 64.03 1.09 3.22
N GLN A 10 65.26 1.14 2.67
CA GLN A 10 66.42 1.72 3.34
C GLN A 10 66.93 2.93 2.56
N GLY A 11 67.12 4.07 3.24
CA GLY A 11 67.63 5.30 2.61
C GLY A 11 66.62 6.08 1.75
N GLY A 12 65.32 5.72 1.80
CA GLY A 12 64.25 6.39 1.08
C GLY A 12 63.01 6.61 1.95
N THR A 13 62.08 7.44 1.46
CA THR A 13 60.85 7.84 2.17
C THR A 13 59.57 7.33 1.51
N GLU A 14 59.68 6.43 0.53
CA GLU A 14 58.57 5.95 -0.30
C GLU A 14 58.60 4.43 -0.47
N TYR A 15 57.43 3.81 -0.59
CA TYR A 15 57.26 2.39 -0.88
C TYR A 15 56.05 2.19 -1.81
N LEU A 16 56.26 1.59 -2.97
CA LEU A 16 55.19 1.28 -3.93
C LEU A 16 54.58 -0.08 -3.63
N VAL A 17 53.27 -0.10 -3.34
CA VAL A 17 52.50 -1.33 -3.18
C VAL A 17 52.04 -1.82 -4.56
N ASN A 18 52.70 -2.87 -5.08
CA ASN A 18 52.39 -3.44 -6.39
C ASN A 18 51.22 -4.44 -6.31
N GLY A 19 50.48 -4.58 -7.41
CA GLY A 19 49.41 -5.58 -7.55
C GLY A 19 48.10 -5.25 -6.82
N LEU A 20 47.96 -4.03 -6.30
CA LEU A 20 46.71 -3.58 -5.69
C LEU A 20 45.69 -3.23 -6.78
N GLN A 21 44.62 -4.03 -6.87
CA GLN A 21 43.46 -3.71 -7.70
C GLN A 21 42.62 -2.64 -7.01
N ASN A 22 42.94 -1.37 -7.26
CA ASN A 22 42.31 -0.25 -6.56
C ASN A 22 40.85 -0.03 -6.98
N ASN A 23 40.48 -0.40 -8.21
CA ASN A 23 39.17 -0.11 -8.80
C ASN A 23 38.36 -1.38 -9.13
N GLU A 24 38.62 -2.50 -8.43
CA GLU A 24 37.88 -3.75 -8.62
C GLU A 24 37.30 -4.24 -7.29
N GLY A 25 36.13 -4.90 -7.35
CA GLY A 25 35.44 -5.45 -6.18
C GLY A 25 34.62 -4.43 -5.39
N VAL A 26 34.19 -4.83 -4.19
CA VAL A 26 33.40 -4.00 -3.26
C VAL A 26 34.27 -2.91 -2.67
N GLN A 27 33.71 -1.71 -2.49
CA GLN A 27 34.46 -0.60 -1.91
C GLN A 27 34.69 -0.77 -0.41
N ASP A 28 35.92 -0.49 0.03
CA ASP A 28 36.35 -0.60 1.43
C ASP A 28 37.56 0.32 1.71
N TYR A 29 37.85 0.55 2.98
CA TYR A 29 39.08 1.18 3.42
C TYR A 29 40.23 0.18 3.44
N LYS A 30 41.30 0.48 2.71
CA LYS A 30 42.60 -0.15 2.92
C LYS A 30 43.52 0.80 3.64
N GLN A 31 44.20 0.29 4.66
CA GLN A 31 45.14 1.02 5.49
C GLN A 31 46.52 0.41 5.39
N TRP A 32 47.53 1.25 5.35
CA TRP A 32 48.93 0.88 5.43
C TRP A 32 49.58 1.65 6.56
N ALA A 33 50.50 1.00 7.25
CA ALA A 33 51.23 1.56 8.36
C ALA A 33 52.74 1.46 8.07
N VAL A 34 53.48 2.53 8.34
CA VAL A 34 54.94 2.58 8.21
C VAL A 34 55.55 2.99 9.54
N ASN A 35 56.60 2.30 9.98
CA ASN A 35 57.42 2.72 11.11
C ASN A 35 58.91 2.77 10.71
N ALA A 36 59.64 3.69 11.32
CA ALA A 36 61.09 3.76 11.21
C ALA A 36 61.72 2.72 12.12
N ASN A 37 62.75 2.03 11.64
CA ASN A 37 63.52 1.06 12.42
C ASN A 37 64.99 1.48 12.45
N THR A 38 65.57 1.54 13.66
CA THR A 38 66.98 1.87 13.89
C THR A 38 67.62 0.82 14.79
N SER A 39 68.94 0.87 14.97
CA SER A 39 69.65 0.04 15.96
C SER A 39 69.18 0.28 17.41
N MET A 40 68.51 1.40 17.68
CA MET A 40 67.99 1.77 18.99
C MET A 40 66.51 1.39 19.19
N GLY A 41 65.85 0.84 18.17
CA GLY A 41 64.44 0.42 18.21
C GLY A 41 63.58 1.01 17.09
N SER A 42 62.27 0.77 17.20
CA SER A 42 61.25 1.15 16.22
C SER A 42 60.44 2.37 16.67
N SER A 43 60.05 3.22 15.72
CA SER A 43 59.08 4.29 15.99
C SER A 43 57.65 3.77 16.10
N LEU A 44 56.75 4.66 16.51
CA LEU A 44 55.31 4.49 16.24
C LEU A 44 55.03 4.49 14.73
N TYR A 45 53.85 4.02 14.36
CA TYR A 45 53.42 3.95 12.97
C TYR A 45 52.83 5.28 12.49
N GLY A 46 53.24 5.72 11.30
CA GLY A 46 52.42 6.58 10.45
C GLY A 46 51.44 5.73 9.66
N VAL A 47 50.18 6.13 9.58
CA VAL A 47 49.12 5.37 8.89
C VAL A 47 48.58 6.18 7.72
N GLY A 48 48.52 5.56 6.54
CA GLY A 48 47.84 6.08 5.36
C GLY A 48 46.67 5.18 4.98
N ALA A 49 45.60 5.75 4.46
CA ALA A 49 44.43 5.00 4.04
C ALA A 49 43.93 5.49 2.68
N ILE A 50 43.46 4.56 1.85
CA ILE A 50 42.71 4.88 0.62
C ILE A 50 41.45 4.04 0.55
N VAL A 51 40.46 4.55 -0.17
CA VAL A 51 39.28 3.76 -0.57
C VAL A 51 39.70 2.93 -1.77
N VAL A 52 39.46 1.62 -1.71
CA VAL A 52 39.60 0.69 -2.85
C VAL A 52 38.22 0.26 -3.33
N GLY A 53 38.14 -0.53 -4.40
CA GLY A 53 36.91 -1.05 -4.97
C GLY A 53 36.41 -0.28 -6.19
N THR A 54 35.46 -0.88 -6.89
CA THR A 54 34.90 -0.38 -8.16
C THR A 54 34.13 0.91 -7.95
N PRO A 55 34.42 2.00 -8.69
CA PRO A 55 33.59 3.20 -8.66
C PRO A 55 32.12 2.91 -9.01
N TYR A 56 31.20 3.56 -8.30
CA TYR A 56 29.78 3.50 -8.64
C TYR A 56 29.53 4.28 -9.94
N MET A 57 28.76 3.71 -10.85
CA MET A 57 28.36 4.36 -12.10
C MET A 57 27.08 5.18 -11.88
N LEU A 58 26.79 6.11 -12.80
CA LEU A 58 25.54 6.86 -12.78
C LEU A 58 24.35 5.98 -13.25
N PRO A 59 23.13 6.24 -12.73
CA PRO A 59 22.83 7.13 -11.61
C PRO A 59 23.33 6.55 -10.28
N PHE A 60 23.90 7.42 -9.43
CA PHE A 60 24.21 7.10 -8.04
C PHE A 60 23.11 7.68 -7.15
N HIS A 61 22.58 6.87 -6.22
CA HIS A 61 21.54 7.28 -5.28
C HIS A 61 21.80 6.69 -3.89
N ASN A 62 21.54 7.46 -2.83
CA ASN A 62 21.47 7.00 -1.44
C ASN A 62 20.56 7.91 -0.60
N SER A 63 19.56 7.34 0.05
CA SER A 63 18.70 7.99 1.06
C SER A 63 18.90 7.41 2.47
N PHE A 64 19.81 6.44 2.63
CA PHE A 64 19.99 5.66 3.86
C PHE A 64 18.77 4.80 4.21
N LYS A 65 18.03 4.40 3.16
CA LYS A 65 16.80 3.62 3.23
C LYS A 65 16.84 2.52 4.27
N ASP A 66 15.74 2.38 5.03
CA ASP A 66 15.58 1.37 6.07
C ASP A 66 16.75 1.32 7.08
N LEU A 67 17.26 2.51 7.47
CA LEU A 67 18.42 2.69 8.35
C LEU A 67 19.72 2.01 7.85
N SER A 68 19.89 1.91 6.54
CA SER A 68 21.01 1.18 5.92
C SER A 68 21.94 2.11 5.13
N LEU A 69 23.03 1.55 4.59
CA LEU A 69 23.88 2.23 3.60
C LEU A 69 23.53 1.81 2.16
N GLU A 70 22.44 1.08 1.95
CA GLU A 70 22.00 0.59 0.63
C GLU A 70 23.10 -0.18 -0.14
N ASN A 71 23.90 -0.97 0.59
CA ASN A 71 25.06 -1.71 0.08
C ASN A 71 26.16 -0.82 -0.52
N GLN A 72 26.18 0.47 -0.19
CA GLN A 72 27.21 1.41 -0.60
C GLN A 72 28.18 1.71 0.54
N PHE A 73 29.34 2.24 0.15
CA PHE A 73 30.37 2.65 1.07
C PHE A 73 30.17 4.11 1.48
N PHE A 74 30.16 4.36 2.79
CA PHE A 74 30.26 5.69 3.38
C PHE A 74 31.29 5.69 4.50
N ALA A 75 32.06 6.77 4.58
CA ALA A 75 32.98 7.03 5.67
C ALA A 75 32.46 8.18 6.54
N ILE A 76 32.72 8.10 7.85
CA ILE A 76 32.44 9.19 8.78
C ILE A 76 33.78 9.78 9.23
N GLU A 77 33.99 11.06 8.92
CA GLU A 77 35.12 11.85 9.40
C GLU A 77 34.65 12.66 10.60
N ARG A 78 35.09 12.30 11.80
CA ARG A 78 34.70 12.99 13.05
C ARG A 78 35.86 13.11 14.03
N PRO A 79 35.93 14.22 14.80
CA PRO A 79 36.97 14.40 15.81
C PRO A 79 36.73 13.54 17.05
N ASN A 80 35.47 13.25 17.38
CA ASN A 80 35.04 12.43 18.51
C ASN A 80 33.57 11.99 18.31
N LYS A 81 33.03 11.21 19.24
CA LYS A 81 31.63 10.73 19.17
C LYS A 81 30.59 11.82 19.42
N GLU A 82 30.96 12.94 20.01
CA GLU A 82 30.04 14.02 20.39
C GLU A 82 29.70 14.94 19.21
N ILE A 83 30.48 14.85 18.12
CA ILE A 83 30.32 15.59 16.87
C ILE A 83 30.32 14.55 15.74
N SER A 84 29.15 14.02 15.40
CA SER A 84 29.00 12.93 14.43
C SER A 84 27.80 13.16 13.53
N TRP A 85 27.77 12.40 12.44
CA TRP A 85 26.57 12.09 11.69
C TRP A 85 26.03 10.73 12.13
N ASP A 86 24.71 10.58 12.14
CA ASP A 86 24.02 9.35 12.53
C ASP A 86 22.85 9.08 11.56
N ILE A 87 22.57 7.81 11.27
CA ILE A 87 21.43 7.41 10.43
C ILE A 87 20.19 7.33 11.33
N VAL A 88 19.09 7.92 10.86
CA VAL A 88 17.83 8.05 11.61
C VAL A 88 16.63 7.81 10.69
N ASN A 89 15.46 7.56 11.29
CA ASN A 89 14.21 7.35 10.57
C ASN A 89 13.06 8.19 11.14
N ASP A 90 13.37 9.15 12.01
CA ASP A 90 12.40 10.07 12.62
C ASP A 90 11.94 11.16 11.65
N ARG A 91 12.74 11.44 10.60
CA ARG A 91 12.44 12.43 9.57
C ARG A 91 13.14 12.09 8.26
N THR A 92 12.37 11.75 7.23
CA THR A 92 12.86 11.46 5.87
C THR A 92 12.01 12.21 4.84
N VAL A 93 12.56 12.51 3.67
CA VAL A 93 11.89 13.32 2.63
C VAL A 93 10.94 12.48 1.77
N ASP A 94 11.28 11.22 1.55
CA ASP A 94 10.61 10.30 0.62
C ASP A 94 9.84 9.16 1.32
N ASN A 95 9.89 9.12 2.66
CA ASN A 95 9.28 8.11 3.54
C ASN A 95 9.81 6.68 3.29
N ASP A 96 11.07 6.55 2.90
CA ASP A 96 11.71 5.25 2.69
C ASP A 96 12.26 4.59 3.98
N GLY A 97 12.12 5.27 5.13
CA GLY A 97 12.54 4.76 6.43
C GLY A 97 14.00 5.06 6.81
N GLY A 98 14.71 5.93 6.09
CA GLY A 98 16.02 6.42 6.51
C GLY A 98 16.37 7.83 6.04
N ALA A 99 17.27 8.48 6.77
CA ALA A 99 17.96 9.72 6.42
C ALA A 99 19.23 9.82 7.28
N ILE A 100 20.09 10.82 7.04
CA ILE A 100 21.24 11.07 7.90
C ILE A 100 21.16 12.44 8.59
N VAL A 101 21.51 12.49 9.87
CA VAL A 101 21.40 13.68 10.71
C VAL A 101 22.74 14.10 11.29
N PHE A 102 22.99 15.40 11.29
CA PHE A 102 24.06 16.06 12.03
C PHE A 102 23.47 16.77 13.25
N SER A 103 23.70 16.22 14.44
CA SER A 103 23.22 16.78 15.70
C SER A 103 24.31 16.72 16.79
N PRO A 104 25.36 17.55 16.68
CA PRO A 104 26.44 17.54 17.64
C PRO A 104 26.00 18.12 18.99
N SER A 105 26.57 17.58 20.07
CA SER A 105 26.35 18.04 21.45
C SER A 105 27.30 19.16 21.90
N ARG A 106 28.16 19.63 20.99
CA ARG A 106 29.07 20.78 21.16
C ARG A 106 29.49 21.34 19.80
N ALA A 107 30.12 22.51 19.81
CA ALA A 107 30.69 23.10 18.61
C ALA A 107 31.74 22.16 17.97
N GLY A 108 31.77 22.11 16.64
CA GLY A 108 32.71 21.29 15.89
C GLY A 108 32.26 20.97 14.47
N THR A 109 33.06 20.16 13.79
CA THR A 109 32.83 19.75 12.40
C THR A 109 32.93 18.24 12.28
N ALA A 110 32.00 17.64 11.55
CA ALA A 110 32.10 16.26 11.10
C ALA A 110 31.59 16.14 9.65
N ALA A 111 31.99 15.08 8.96
CA ALA A 111 31.60 14.84 7.60
C ALA A 111 31.19 13.39 7.38
N ILE A 112 30.34 13.19 6.39
CA ILE A 112 30.23 11.91 5.69
C ILE A 112 30.89 12.03 4.32
N VAL A 113 31.50 10.94 3.87
CA VAL A 113 32.16 10.87 2.56
C VAL A 113 31.66 9.64 1.83
N THR A 114 31.18 9.81 0.61
CA THR A 114 30.77 8.70 -0.25
C THR A 114 31.98 7.82 -0.62
N GLY A 115 31.69 6.63 -1.13
CA GLY A 115 32.63 5.89 -1.97
C GLY A 115 32.95 6.62 -3.27
N LYS A 116 33.81 6.00 -4.07
CA LYS A 116 34.18 6.42 -5.42
C LYS A 116 32.95 6.42 -6.32
N ILE A 117 32.72 7.52 -7.04
CA ILE A 117 31.67 7.67 -8.05
C ILE A 117 32.34 8.06 -9.36
N SER A 118 32.00 7.39 -10.46
CA SER A 118 32.51 7.68 -11.79
C SER A 118 31.48 8.47 -12.61
N LEU A 119 31.98 9.46 -13.37
CA LEU A 119 31.20 10.21 -14.35
C LEU A 119 31.48 9.74 -15.79
N GLN A 120 32.11 8.56 -15.95
CA GLN A 120 32.47 8.06 -17.27
C GLN A 120 31.20 7.88 -18.13
N GLY A 121 31.18 8.57 -19.27
CA GLY A 121 30.04 8.57 -20.20
C GLY A 121 29.01 9.67 -19.94
N ALA A 122 29.13 10.45 -18.86
CA ALA A 122 28.23 11.57 -18.58
C ALA A 122 28.53 12.79 -19.45
N ALA A 123 27.48 13.54 -19.83
CA ALA A 123 27.60 14.76 -20.62
C ALA A 123 27.48 16.04 -19.76
N SER A 124 26.48 16.09 -18.88
CA SER A 124 26.16 17.24 -18.03
C SER A 124 25.68 16.79 -16.63
N PRO A 125 26.55 16.11 -15.86
CA PRO A 125 26.15 15.49 -14.61
C PRO A 125 25.81 16.53 -13.54
N LYS A 126 24.86 16.18 -12.68
CA LYS A 126 24.40 16.99 -11.55
C LYS A 126 24.52 16.24 -10.24
N PHE A 127 24.77 17.00 -9.18
CA PHE A 127 24.66 16.54 -7.80
C PHE A 127 23.39 17.13 -7.18
N LEU A 128 22.57 16.28 -6.57
CA LEU A 128 21.33 16.66 -5.90
C LEU A 128 21.29 16.07 -4.49
N PHE A 129 20.70 16.80 -3.57
CA PHE A 129 20.39 16.31 -2.23
C PHE A 129 19.30 17.18 -1.60
N ASP A 130 18.60 16.63 -0.63
CA ASP A 130 17.63 17.34 0.18
C ASP A 130 18.21 17.59 1.57
N TYR A 131 17.97 18.78 2.14
CA TYR A 131 18.31 19.06 3.54
C TYR A 131 17.16 19.70 4.30
N TYR A 132 17.08 19.39 5.60
CA TYR A 132 16.12 20.01 6.52
C TYR A 132 16.87 20.63 7.69
N ALA A 133 16.54 21.88 8.01
CA ALA A 133 17.04 22.58 9.19
C ALA A 133 16.01 23.57 9.73
N GLN A 134 16.13 23.93 11.00
CA GLN A 134 15.33 24.99 11.61
C GLN A 134 15.92 26.37 11.28
N PRO A 135 15.08 27.39 11.06
CA PRO A 135 15.54 28.78 10.96
C PRO A 135 16.40 29.17 12.17
N GLY A 136 17.60 29.72 11.92
CA GLY A 136 18.54 30.15 12.96
C GLY A 136 19.35 29.01 13.59
N THR A 137 19.32 27.79 13.02
CA THR A 137 20.21 26.69 13.40
C THR A 137 21.65 27.21 13.44
N LYS A 138 22.35 27.01 14.57
CA LYS A 138 23.73 27.47 14.79
C LYS A 138 24.77 26.59 14.09
N GLY A 139 24.53 26.29 12.82
CA GLY A 139 25.36 25.44 12.01
C GLY A 139 25.31 25.78 10.52
N SER A 140 26.14 25.09 9.76
CA SER A 140 26.20 25.20 8.31
C SER A 140 26.43 23.83 7.68
N LEU A 141 26.02 23.72 6.41
CA LEU A 141 26.22 22.56 5.57
C LEU A 141 27.15 22.95 4.42
N ALA A 142 28.12 22.09 4.10
CA ALA A 142 29.02 22.31 2.97
C ALA A 142 29.30 21.02 2.22
N ILE A 143 29.46 21.13 0.91
CA ILE A 143 29.79 20.03 0.00
C ILE A 143 31.20 20.27 -0.55
N GLU A 144 32.06 19.26 -0.41
CA GLU A 144 33.33 19.17 -1.12
C GLU A 144 33.35 18.02 -2.11
N LEU A 145 33.99 18.25 -3.25
CA LEU A 145 34.25 17.21 -4.25
C LEU A 145 35.73 16.80 -4.12
N VAL A 146 35.96 15.59 -3.62
CA VAL A 146 37.30 15.04 -3.39
C VAL A 146 37.75 14.31 -4.66
N LYS A 147 38.78 14.84 -5.32
CA LYS A 147 39.38 14.28 -6.54
C LYS A 147 40.17 13.00 -6.23
N GLN A 148 40.47 12.24 -7.27
CA GLN A 148 41.25 11.00 -7.19
C GLN A 148 42.65 11.19 -6.58
N ASP A 149 43.27 12.34 -6.78
CA ASP A 149 44.58 12.71 -6.21
C ASP A 149 44.53 13.13 -4.73
N GLY A 150 43.33 13.19 -4.15
CA GLY A 150 43.09 13.59 -2.76
C GLY A 150 42.88 15.08 -2.54
N THR A 151 43.03 15.92 -3.59
CA THR A 151 42.65 17.34 -3.50
C THR A 151 41.14 17.51 -3.48
N SER A 152 40.65 18.63 -2.93
CA SER A 152 39.22 18.91 -2.81
C SER A 152 38.83 20.24 -3.42
N ILE A 153 37.63 20.29 -4.00
CA ILE A 153 36.95 21.53 -4.42
C ILE A 153 35.91 21.87 -3.35
N ASN A 154 35.95 23.09 -2.79
CA ASN A 154 34.82 23.62 -2.03
C ASN A 154 33.70 23.96 -3.02
N PHE A 155 32.67 23.13 -3.09
CA PHE A 155 31.70 23.15 -4.18
C PHE A 155 30.44 23.93 -3.84
N TRP A 156 29.95 23.76 -2.61
CA TRP A 156 28.76 24.46 -2.12
C TRP A 156 28.84 24.64 -0.61
N ALA A 157 28.28 25.73 -0.09
CA ALA A 157 28.17 25.97 1.34
C ALA A 157 26.93 26.81 1.64
N HIS A 158 26.31 26.55 2.78
CA HIS A 158 25.13 27.27 3.24
C HIS A 158 25.17 27.43 4.76
N ASP A 159 25.15 28.67 5.21
CA ASP A 159 25.13 29.05 6.63
C ASP A 159 23.68 29.24 7.09
N LEU A 160 23.21 28.33 7.93
CA LEU A 160 21.83 28.30 8.43
C LEU A 160 21.61 29.30 9.57
N SER A 161 22.70 29.80 10.17
CA SER A 161 22.60 30.73 11.30
C SER A 161 22.08 32.11 10.89
N ALA A 162 22.22 32.45 9.62
CA ALA A 162 21.71 33.70 9.04
C ALA A 162 20.19 33.65 8.78
N GLU A 163 19.59 32.46 8.68
CA GLU A 163 18.18 32.28 8.32
C GLU A 163 17.27 32.40 9.55
N THR A 164 17.18 33.58 10.14
CA THR A 164 16.47 33.77 11.43
C THR A 164 14.94 33.83 11.36
N THR A 165 14.36 33.73 10.16
CA THR A 165 12.91 33.86 9.92
C THR A 165 12.41 32.81 8.95
N GLY A 166 11.18 32.33 9.12
CA GLY A 166 10.56 31.31 8.26
C GLY A 166 10.09 30.09 9.04
N THR A 167 9.71 29.04 8.33
CA THR A 167 9.35 27.74 8.90
C THR A 167 10.31 26.68 8.39
N ALA A 168 10.71 25.76 9.27
CA ALA A 168 11.55 24.64 8.90
C ALA A 168 10.87 23.77 7.83
N LYS A 169 11.62 23.43 6.77
CA LYS A 169 11.15 22.65 5.62
C LYS A 169 12.32 21.90 4.98
N TRP A 170 12.00 20.89 4.18
CA TRP A 170 12.97 20.30 3.27
C TRP A 170 13.29 21.29 2.15
N ASN A 171 14.57 21.41 1.82
CA ASN A 171 15.09 22.22 0.73
C ASN A 171 15.81 21.29 -0.25
N HIS A 172 15.41 21.38 -1.51
CA HIS A 172 15.97 20.59 -2.60
C HIS A 172 17.10 21.37 -3.28
N VAL A 173 18.30 20.80 -3.30
CA VAL A 173 19.49 21.42 -3.88
C VAL A 173 19.89 20.70 -5.16
N ILE A 174 20.12 21.45 -6.23
CA ILE A 174 20.56 20.95 -7.53
C ILE A 174 21.80 21.73 -7.96
N LEU A 175 22.90 21.03 -8.23
CA LEU A 175 24.19 21.64 -8.56
C LEU A 175 24.79 20.99 -9.82
N ASP A 176 25.25 21.82 -10.75
CA ASP A 176 26.02 21.37 -11.92
C ASP A 176 27.41 20.93 -11.50
N LEU A 177 27.77 19.67 -11.75
CA LEU A 177 29.09 19.18 -11.42
C LEU A 177 30.15 19.79 -12.37
N PRO A 178 31.33 20.20 -11.86
CA PRO A 178 32.37 20.79 -12.69
C PRO A 178 32.84 19.83 -13.79
N THR A 179 32.94 20.33 -15.03
CA THR A 179 33.35 19.52 -16.20
C THR A 179 34.75 18.92 -16.06
N GLU A 180 35.62 19.48 -15.22
CA GLU A 180 36.93 18.90 -14.91
C GLU A 180 36.84 17.49 -14.30
N LEU A 181 35.73 17.16 -13.63
CA LEU A 181 35.51 15.83 -13.03
C LEU A 181 35.24 14.75 -14.09
N LEU A 182 34.76 15.11 -15.29
CA LEU A 182 34.50 14.16 -16.38
C LEU A 182 35.77 13.44 -16.86
N SER A 183 36.94 14.04 -16.60
CA SER A 183 38.24 13.48 -16.97
C SER A 183 38.85 12.54 -15.92
N LEU A 184 38.25 12.44 -14.73
CA LEU A 184 38.73 11.62 -13.63
C LEU A 184 38.09 10.22 -13.67
N ASP A 185 38.83 9.19 -13.23
CA ASP A 185 38.25 7.84 -13.10
C ASP A 185 37.10 7.84 -12.10
N TYR A 186 37.28 8.59 -11.01
CA TYR A 186 36.29 8.79 -9.97
C TYR A 186 36.55 10.05 -9.15
N PHE A 187 35.52 10.47 -8.42
CA PHE A 187 35.59 11.44 -7.34
C PHE A 187 34.79 10.89 -6.14
N ARG A 188 34.80 11.63 -5.02
CA ARG A 188 33.96 11.35 -3.85
C ARG A 188 33.31 12.64 -3.39
N ILE A 189 32.14 12.53 -2.78
CA ILE A 189 31.42 13.68 -2.23
C ILE A 189 31.60 13.66 -0.72
N ARG A 190 32.09 14.76 -0.16
CA ARG A 190 32.19 14.96 1.28
C ARG A 190 31.14 16.00 1.70
N ILE A 191 30.18 15.57 2.51
CA ILE A 191 29.13 16.41 3.08
C ILE A 191 29.54 16.76 4.50
N ARG A 192 29.79 18.03 4.79
CA ARG A 192 30.28 18.53 6.07
C ARG A 192 29.19 19.28 6.81
N GLY A 193 28.98 18.88 8.07
CA GLY A 193 28.20 19.62 9.06
C GLY A 193 29.16 20.38 9.96
N MET A 194 28.91 21.67 10.14
CA MET A 194 29.66 22.51 11.09
C MET A 194 28.69 23.14 12.07
N ALA A 195 28.99 23.10 13.36
CA ALA A 195 28.20 23.74 14.39
C ALA A 195 29.06 24.68 15.25
N THR A 196 28.53 25.86 15.57
CA THR A 196 29.18 26.84 16.46
C THR A 196 28.75 26.67 17.93
N ALA A 197 27.75 25.81 18.18
CA ALA A 197 27.20 25.45 19.49
C ALA A 197 26.55 24.04 19.40
N PRO A 198 26.15 23.41 20.52
CA PRO A 198 25.29 22.23 20.47
C PRO A 198 24.02 22.51 19.66
N LEU A 199 23.58 21.57 18.81
CA LEU A 199 22.38 21.78 17.98
C LEU A 199 21.07 21.36 18.67
N GLY A 200 21.10 20.42 19.63
CA GLY A 200 19.93 20.01 20.40
C GLY A 200 18.72 19.70 19.51
N ASP A 201 17.61 20.40 19.73
CA ASP A 201 16.36 20.26 18.98
C ASP A 201 16.36 20.93 17.59
N THR A 202 17.51 21.44 17.14
CA THR A 202 17.69 22.07 15.81
C THR A 202 18.71 21.34 14.91
N PRO A 203 18.63 20.01 14.78
CA PRO A 203 19.58 19.24 13.97
C PRO A 203 19.44 19.55 12.47
N ILE A 204 20.47 19.18 11.71
CA ILE A 204 20.49 19.28 10.25
C ILE A 204 20.34 17.89 9.67
N TYR A 205 19.29 17.64 8.90
CA TYR A 205 19.09 16.38 8.18
C TYR A 205 19.53 16.53 6.73
N VAL A 206 20.07 15.46 6.15
CA VAL A 206 20.38 15.31 4.73
C VAL A 206 19.77 13.99 4.26
N ASP A 207 19.20 14.01 3.07
CA ASP A 207 18.48 12.88 2.50
C ASP A 207 18.54 12.93 0.95
N ASN A 208 18.14 11.85 0.29
CA ASN A 208 17.97 11.75 -1.16
C ASN A 208 19.19 12.26 -1.96
N ILE A 209 20.36 11.71 -1.64
CA ILE A 209 21.64 12.09 -2.25
C ILE A 209 21.76 11.42 -3.62
N ASN A 210 21.88 12.22 -4.68
CA ASN A 210 21.91 11.73 -6.06
C ASN A 210 23.07 12.32 -6.87
N VAL A 211 23.69 11.50 -7.71
CA VAL A 211 24.50 11.97 -8.85
C VAL A 211 23.90 11.39 -10.12
N ILE A 212 23.47 12.24 -11.03
CA ILE A 212 22.74 11.85 -12.25
C ILE A 212 23.25 12.63 -13.46
N ASP A 213 22.96 12.14 -14.66
CA ASP A 213 23.20 12.84 -15.94
C ASP A 213 21.87 12.96 -16.70
N PRO A 214 21.03 13.96 -16.35
CA PRO A 214 19.67 14.04 -16.86
C PRO A 214 19.63 14.52 -18.31
N LEU A 215 18.70 13.97 -19.08
CA LEU A 215 18.39 14.46 -20.42
C LEU A 215 17.62 15.79 -20.37
N GLN A 216 17.49 16.47 -21.50
CA GLN A 216 16.73 17.73 -21.54
C GLN A 216 15.25 17.52 -21.19
N LYS A 217 14.63 16.48 -21.73
CA LYS A 217 13.22 16.11 -21.53
C LYS A 217 13.14 14.61 -21.31
N ASP A 218 12.61 14.21 -20.16
CA ASP A 218 12.49 12.81 -19.78
C ASP A 218 11.41 12.66 -18.70
N ALA A 219 10.30 12.02 -19.06
CA ALA A 219 9.20 11.71 -18.18
C ALA A 219 9.15 10.20 -17.88
N ALA A 220 9.57 9.84 -16.67
CA ALA A 220 9.52 8.45 -16.21
C ALA A 220 8.19 8.14 -15.51
N ILE A 221 7.71 6.91 -15.63
CA ILE A 221 6.52 6.42 -14.92
C ILE A 221 6.80 5.14 -14.14
N THR A 222 6.21 5.05 -12.95
CA THR A 222 6.08 3.80 -12.20
C THR A 222 4.62 3.54 -11.86
N MET A 223 4.25 2.26 -11.77
CA MET A 223 2.89 1.86 -11.44
C MET A 223 2.93 0.60 -10.57
N ASN A 224 2.27 0.65 -9.42
CA ASN A 224 1.99 -0.53 -8.60
C ASN A 224 0.49 -0.83 -8.60
N ALA A 225 0.15 -2.11 -8.61
CA ALA A 225 -1.22 -2.62 -8.53
C ALA A 225 -1.27 -3.79 -7.54
N VAL A 226 -2.46 -4.05 -6.98
CA VAL A 226 -2.71 -5.26 -6.19
C VAL A 226 -2.63 -6.51 -7.06
N GLU A 227 -2.24 -7.65 -6.50
CA GLU A 227 -2.12 -8.90 -7.26
C GLU A 227 -3.47 -9.47 -7.74
N SER A 228 -4.55 -9.20 -7.00
CA SER A 228 -5.88 -9.69 -7.34
C SER A 228 -6.99 -8.84 -6.74
N VAL A 229 -8.14 -8.83 -7.40
CA VAL A 229 -9.38 -8.26 -6.89
C VAL A 229 -10.55 -9.21 -7.15
N LYS A 230 -11.62 -9.10 -6.35
CA LYS A 230 -12.90 -9.72 -6.74
C LYS A 230 -13.55 -8.87 -7.82
N LYS A 231 -14.16 -9.49 -8.83
CA LYS A 231 -14.89 -8.80 -9.89
C LYS A 231 -15.97 -7.89 -9.29
N GLY A 232 -16.06 -6.66 -9.78
CA GLY A 232 -16.86 -5.57 -9.21
C GLY A 232 -16.01 -4.56 -8.42
N GLN A 233 -14.98 -5.03 -7.72
CA GLN A 233 -14.06 -4.14 -7.01
C GLN A 233 -13.18 -3.37 -8.02
N PRO A 234 -12.89 -2.09 -7.77
CA PRO A 234 -11.93 -1.36 -8.59
C PRO A 234 -10.51 -1.86 -8.33
N VAL A 235 -9.69 -1.89 -9.38
CA VAL A 235 -8.23 -1.98 -9.23
C VAL A 235 -7.70 -0.58 -9.00
N ASN A 236 -7.26 -0.30 -7.78
CA ASN A 236 -6.60 0.97 -7.45
C ASN A 236 -5.11 0.87 -7.80
N LEU A 237 -4.62 1.85 -8.56
CA LEU A 237 -3.23 1.94 -9.02
C LEU A 237 -2.49 3.05 -8.26
N ASP A 238 -1.27 2.76 -7.80
CA ASP A 238 -0.31 3.79 -7.37
C ASP A 238 0.56 4.16 -8.57
N VAL A 239 0.10 5.13 -9.36
CA VAL A 239 0.84 5.66 -10.51
C VAL A 239 1.64 6.87 -10.07
N ARG A 240 2.94 6.86 -10.36
CA ARG A 240 3.83 8.01 -10.11
C ARG A 240 4.54 8.39 -11.38
N VAL A 241 4.44 9.67 -11.74
CA VAL A 241 5.17 10.26 -12.86
C VAL A 241 6.27 11.13 -12.29
N THR A 242 7.51 10.91 -12.73
CA THR A 242 8.71 11.61 -12.26
C THR A 242 9.30 12.40 -13.41
N ASN A 243 9.68 13.66 -13.18
CA ASN A 243 10.53 14.36 -14.14
C ASN A 243 11.99 13.91 -13.98
N ALA A 244 12.48 13.06 -14.88
CA ALA A 244 13.88 12.68 -14.93
C ALA A 244 14.72 13.65 -15.78
N GLY A 245 14.07 14.59 -16.47
CA GLY A 245 14.69 15.59 -17.33
C GLY A 245 14.86 16.97 -16.69
N LEU A 246 15.62 17.82 -17.39
CA LEU A 246 15.89 19.21 -17.00
C LEU A 246 14.67 20.14 -17.18
N ASP A 247 13.93 19.95 -18.27
CA ASP A 247 12.75 20.75 -18.58
C ASP A 247 11.62 20.40 -17.62
N ASN A 248 10.91 21.42 -17.16
CA ASN A 248 9.70 21.25 -16.37
C ASN A 248 8.66 20.43 -17.13
N ILE A 249 8.11 19.40 -16.50
CA ILE A 249 6.96 18.67 -17.04
C ILE A 249 5.68 19.40 -16.62
N ARG A 250 4.91 19.84 -17.63
CA ARG A 250 3.55 20.36 -17.48
C ARG A 250 2.76 20.11 -18.77
N GLY A 251 1.49 19.74 -18.66
CA GLY A 251 0.61 19.47 -19.79
C GLY A 251 0.81 18.09 -20.45
N SER A 252 1.70 17.26 -19.91
CA SER A 252 1.88 15.87 -20.36
C SER A 252 0.66 15.03 -19.99
N LYS A 253 0.37 13.97 -20.77
CA LYS A 253 -0.80 13.12 -20.53
C LYS A 253 -0.41 11.84 -19.83
N LEU A 254 -1.21 11.42 -18.85
CA LEU A 254 -1.24 10.06 -18.38
C LEU A 254 -2.36 9.32 -19.11
N ILE A 255 -2.05 8.16 -19.69
CA ILE A 255 -3.03 7.26 -20.29
C ILE A 255 -2.90 5.91 -19.60
N VAL A 256 -4.02 5.36 -19.12
CA VAL A 256 -4.07 3.99 -18.61
C VAL A 256 -5.00 3.16 -19.49
N THR A 257 -4.48 2.02 -19.93
CA THR A 257 -5.25 1.03 -20.69
C THR A 257 -5.45 -0.24 -19.87
N ALA A 258 -6.61 -0.87 -20.06
CA ALA A 258 -6.92 -2.22 -19.57
C ALA A 258 -7.17 -3.12 -20.78
N ASN A 259 -6.39 -4.20 -20.90
CA ASN A 259 -6.42 -5.12 -22.03
C ASN A 259 -6.33 -4.40 -23.40
N GLY A 260 -5.52 -3.34 -23.46
CA GLY A 260 -5.31 -2.53 -24.68
C GLY A 260 -6.38 -1.46 -24.96
N LYS A 261 -7.42 -1.34 -24.13
CA LYS A 261 -8.43 -0.29 -24.24
C LYS A 261 -8.20 0.81 -23.21
N GLU A 262 -8.23 2.08 -23.62
CA GLU A 262 -8.17 3.22 -22.71
C GLU A 262 -9.32 3.17 -21.69
N VAL A 263 -8.95 3.28 -20.41
CA VAL A 263 -9.88 3.30 -19.27
C VAL A 263 -9.74 4.57 -18.42
N TYR A 264 -8.64 5.29 -18.58
CA TYR A 264 -8.37 6.54 -17.89
C TYR A 264 -7.42 7.40 -18.70
N THR A 265 -7.67 8.71 -18.71
CA THR A 265 -6.74 9.70 -19.24
C THR A 265 -6.81 10.95 -18.37
N SER A 266 -5.66 11.57 -18.12
CA SER A 266 -5.57 12.84 -17.43
C SER A 266 -4.37 13.67 -17.92
N THR A 267 -4.39 14.96 -17.60
CA THR A 267 -3.28 15.88 -17.85
C THR A 267 -2.55 16.17 -16.55
N ILE A 268 -1.22 16.22 -16.61
CA ILE A 268 -0.34 16.61 -15.51
C ILE A 268 -0.17 18.14 -15.57
N ASP A 269 -1.06 18.87 -14.90
CA ASP A 269 -1.10 20.33 -14.96
C ASP A 269 -0.25 21.04 -13.88
N GLN A 270 0.37 20.28 -12.98
CA GLN A 270 1.35 20.80 -12.03
C GLN A 270 2.75 20.84 -12.66
N ASP A 271 3.56 21.78 -12.21
CA ASP A 271 4.98 21.82 -12.56
C ASP A 271 5.70 20.70 -11.81
N LEU A 272 6.41 19.85 -12.56
CA LEU A 272 7.35 18.87 -12.02
C LEU A 272 8.75 19.26 -12.49
N LEU A 273 9.55 19.76 -11.57
CA LEU A 273 10.97 20.01 -11.79
C LEU A 273 11.76 18.71 -11.67
N LEU A 274 13.03 18.74 -12.09
CA LEU A 274 13.94 17.60 -12.03
C LEU A 274 13.83 16.84 -10.69
N MET A 275 13.66 15.52 -10.78
CA MET A 275 13.46 14.54 -9.69
C MET A 275 12.18 14.70 -8.88
N GLN A 276 11.30 15.67 -9.17
CA GLN A 276 9.99 15.74 -8.55
C GLN A 276 9.03 14.72 -9.16
N GLN A 277 8.13 14.20 -8.32
CA GLN A 277 7.12 13.23 -8.70
C GLN A 277 5.69 13.72 -8.44
N ALA A 278 4.77 13.35 -9.33
CA ALA A 278 3.33 13.45 -9.13
C ALA A 278 2.77 12.05 -8.84
N LYS A 279 2.07 11.89 -7.71
CA LYS A 279 1.23 10.73 -7.47
C LYS A 279 -0.16 10.96 -8.05
N ILE A 280 -0.58 10.11 -8.98
CA ILE A 280 -1.86 10.24 -9.68
C ILE A 280 -2.75 9.04 -9.29
N PRO A 281 -3.82 9.24 -8.51
CA PRO A 281 -4.71 8.16 -8.13
C PRO A 281 -5.53 7.71 -9.33
N VAL A 282 -5.42 6.43 -9.71
CA VAL A 282 -6.22 5.84 -10.80
C VAL A 282 -6.97 4.63 -10.27
N ALA A 283 -8.27 4.56 -10.54
CA ALA A 283 -9.11 3.41 -10.21
C ALA A 283 -9.73 2.83 -11.49
N VAL A 284 -9.36 1.59 -11.83
CA VAL A 284 -9.88 0.88 -13.00
C VAL A 284 -11.03 -0.02 -12.59
N LYS A 285 -12.22 0.21 -13.14
CA LYS A 285 -13.42 -0.58 -12.82
C LYS A 285 -13.30 -2.00 -13.36
N THR A 286 -13.76 -2.97 -12.56
CA THR A 286 -13.97 -4.35 -12.99
C THR A 286 -15.45 -4.70 -12.88
N THR A 287 -15.88 -5.81 -13.48
CA THR A 287 -17.28 -6.29 -13.41
C THR A 287 -17.33 -7.80 -13.56
N SER A 288 -18.37 -8.45 -13.02
CA SER A 288 -18.59 -9.88 -13.19
C SER A 288 -19.01 -10.28 -14.62
N LEU A 289 -19.38 -9.31 -15.47
CA LEU A 289 -19.66 -9.55 -16.89
C LEU A 289 -18.40 -9.92 -17.68
N ASP A 290 -17.23 -9.42 -17.27
CA ASP A 290 -15.98 -9.78 -17.89
C ASP A 290 -15.62 -11.22 -17.51
N GLN A 291 -15.45 -12.08 -18.51
CA GLN A 291 -15.09 -13.49 -18.33
C GLN A 291 -13.59 -13.72 -18.20
N SER A 292 -12.77 -12.68 -18.41
CA SER A 292 -11.33 -12.75 -18.21
C SER A 292 -10.99 -13.16 -16.77
N GLN A 293 -9.90 -13.92 -16.60
CA GLN A 293 -9.34 -14.27 -15.29
C GLN A 293 -8.24 -13.29 -14.87
N GLU A 294 -7.78 -12.45 -15.79
CA GLU A 294 -6.70 -11.50 -15.61
C GLU A 294 -6.98 -10.22 -16.40
N MET A 295 -6.53 -9.10 -15.85
CA MET A 295 -6.55 -7.79 -16.49
C MET A 295 -5.12 -7.29 -16.65
N LYS A 296 -4.70 -7.03 -17.89
CA LYS A 296 -3.42 -6.40 -18.20
C LYS A 296 -3.60 -4.90 -18.17
N LEU A 297 -2.88 -4.23 -17.28
CA LEU A 297 -2.90 -2.79 -17.11
C LEU A 297 -1.60 -2.21 -17.65
N THR A 298 -1.68 -1.09 -18.35
CA THR A 298 -0.53 -0.35 -18.84
C THR A 298 -0.78 1.14 -18.64
N ALA A 299 0.11 1.79 -17.91
CA ALA A 299 0.14 3.23 -17.73
C ALA A 299 1.27 3.81 -18.59
N THR A 300 0.97 4.85 -19.36
CA THR A 300 1.91 5.53 -20.23
C THR A 300 1.86 7.03 -19.97
N VAL A 301 3.03 7.66 -19.83
CA VAL A 301 3.16 9.12 -19.83
C VAL A 301 3.57 9.59 -21.22
N GLU A 302 2.75 10.44 -21.83
CA GLU A 302 3.01 11.08 -23.12
C GLU A 302 3.53 12.49 -22.88
N MET A 303 4.84 12.67 -23.07
CA MET A 303 5.52 13.96 -23.08
C MET A 303 6.05 14.25 -24.49
N GLU A 304 5.86 15.47 -24.97
CA GLU A 304 6.30 15.87 -26.31
C GLU A 304 7.83 16.02 -26.38
N ASN A 305 8.46 15.29 -27.30
CA ASN A 305 9.92 15.24 -27.49
C ASN A 305 10.66 14.70 -26.26
N ASP A 306 10.06 13.72 -25.57
CA ASP A 306 10.76 12.92 -24.58
C ASP A 306 11.99 12.22 -25.21
N LEU A 307 13.13 12.30 -24.54
CA LEU A 307 14.40 11.77 -25.03
C LEU A 307 14.72 10.36 -24.51
N GLU A 308 13.95 9.82 -23.54
CA GLU A 308 14.12 8.46 -23.01
C GLU A 308 12.80 7.69 -22.96
N THR A 309 12.31 7.25 -24.12
CA THR A 309 10.98 6.63 -24.21
C THR A 309 10.83 5.28 -23.49
N ASN A 310 11.93 4.63 -23.06
CA ASN A 310 11.84 3.30 -22.44
C ASN A 310 11.27 3.35 -21.02
N ASN A 311 11.32 4.50 -20.35
CA ASN A 311 10.80 4.68 -19.00
C ASN A 311 9.38 5.30 -18.98
N ASN A 312 8.79 5.57 -20.14
CA ASN A 312 7.47 6.20 -20.27
C ASN A 312 6.29 5.24 -20.06
N THR A 313 6.54 3.94 -19.87
CA THR A 313 5.49 2.94 -19.73
C THR A 313 5.75 1.98 -18.58
N ALA A 314 4.72 1.73 -17.78
CA ALA A 314 4.70 0.70 -16.73
C ALA A 314 3.50 -0.23 -16.92
N SER A 315 3.67 -1.52 -16.62
CA SER A 315 2.62 -2.53 -16.78
C SER A 315 2.46 -3.42 -15.55
N ALA A 316 1.24 -3.87 -15.31
CA ALA A 316 0.91 -4.84 -14.27
C ALA A 316 -0.16 -5.81 -14.77
N THR A 317 -0.22 -7.00 -14.18
CA THR A 317 -1.30 -7.96 -14.42
C THR A 317 -2.00 -8.25 -13.11
N VAL A 318 -3.32 -8.10 -13.09
CA VAL A 318 -4.16 -8.30 -11.89
C VAL A 318 -5.10 -9.46 -12.12
N ARG A 319 -5.14 -10.41 -11.19
CA ARG A 319 -6.09 -11.53 -11.24
C ARG A 319 -7.49 -11.08 -10.88
N LEU A 320 -8.48 -11.51 -11.66
CA LEU A 320 -9.90 -11.21 -11.45
C LEU A 320 -10.64 -12.42 -10.91
N ILE A 321 -11.02 -12.36 -9.63
CA ILE A 321 -11.66 -13.46 -8.92
C ILE A 321 -13.19 -13.30 -8.99
N ALA A 322 -13.90 -14.28 -9.53
CA ALA A 322 -15.35 -14.30 -9.45
C ALA A 322 -15.79 -14.62 -8.01
N ALA A 323 -16.60 -13.75 -7.42
CA ALA A 323 -17.13 -13.96 -6.09
C ALA A 323 -18.32 -14.94 -6.13
N LYS A 324 -18.40 -15.86 -5.16
CA LYS A 324 -19.53 -16.79 -4.99
C LYS A 324 -20.66 -16.10 -4.22
N LEU A 325 -21.32 -15.14 -4.87
CA LEU A 325 -22.38 -14.32 -4.28
C LEU A 325 -23.73 -14.60 -4.92
N ALA A 326 -24.81 -14.42 -4.16
CA ALA A 326 -26.17 -14.60 -4.65
C ALA A 326 -26.53 -13.51 -5.68
N GLY A 327 -27.05 -13.93 -6.83
CA GLY A 327 -27.44 -13.04 -7.92
C GLY A 327 -28.93 -12.66 -7.91
N PRO A 328 -29.29 -11.50 -8.46
CA PRO A 328 -30.69 -11.20 -8.76
C PRO A 328 -31.26 -12.25 -9.72
N THR A 329 -32.58 -12.42 -9.71
CA THR A 329 -33.28 -13.39 -10.57
C THR A 329 -34.52 -12.76 -11.20
N ASP A 330 -35.18 -13.45 -12.13
CA ASP A 330 -36.45 -13.00 -12.74
C ASP A 330 -36.37 -11.59 -13.37
N LEU A 331 -35.27 -11.30 -14.07
CA LEU A 331 -35.12 -10.05 -14.82
C LEU A 331 -36.16 -9.96 -15.94
N LYS A 332 -36.89 -8.86 -15.95
CA LYS A 332 -37.95 -8.52 -16.90
C LYS A 332 -37.71 -7.12 -17.45
N ALA A 333 -38.13 -6.91 -18.69
CA ALA A 333 -38.09 -5.62 -19.35
C ALA A 333 -39.47 -5.28 -19.92
N THR A 334 -39.89 -4.03 -19.77
CA THR A 334 -41.10 -3.48 -20.40
C THR A 334 -40.77 -2.15 -21.05
N ALA A 335 -41.27 -1.92 -22.27
CA ALA A 335 -41.14 -0.61 -22.90
C ALA A 335 -42.05 0.41 -22.19
N THR A 336 -41.51 1.59 -21.90
CA THR A 336 -42.24 2.66 -21.19
C THR A 336 -42.00 4.00 -21.86
N GLY A 337 -42.66 4.21 -23.01
CA GLY A 337 -42.50 5.40 -23.85
C GLY A 337 -41.40 5.24 -24.91
N GLU A 338 -41.23 6.27 -25.75
CA GLU A 338 -40.20 6.27 -26.79
C GLU A 338 -38.80 6.14 -26.17
N ASN A 339 -38.00 5.21 -26.69
CA ASN A 339 -36.59 4.98 -26.31
C ASN A 339 -36.35 4.71 -24.82
N LYS A 340 -37.33 4.13 -24.12
CA LYS A 340 -37.24 3.81 -22.69
C LYS A 340 -37.61 2.37 -22.39
N VAL A 341 -36.74 1.70 -21.65
CA VAL A 341 -36.96 0.33 -21.17
C VAL A 341 -36.94 0.34 -19.65
N LYS A 342 -38.04 -0.07 -19.03
CA LYS A 342 -38.13 -0.31 -17.59
C LYS A 342 -37.75 -1.75 -17.29
N LEU A 343 -36.74 -1.93 -16.46
CA LEU A 343 -36.25 -3.20 -15.97
C LEU A 343 -36.78 -3.44 -14.55
N THR A 344 -37.15 -4.69 -14.26
CA THR A 344 -37.51 -5.15 -12.91
C THR A 344 -36.91 -6.53 -12.66
N TRP A 345 -36.49 -6.81 -11.44
CA TRP A 345 -35.95 -8.12 -11.05
C TRP A 345 -36.35 -8.48 -9.62
N LYS A 346 -36.06 -9.71 -9.21
CA LYS A 346 -36.18 -10.19 -7.83
C LYS A 346 -34.83 -10.10 -7.14
N ALA A 347 -34.83 -9.55 -5.91
CA ALA A 347 -33.65 -9.49 -5.06
C ALA A 347 -33.11 -10.89 -4.75
N PRO A 348 -31.78 -11.07 -4.62
CA PRO A 348 -31.19 -12.34 -4.20
C PRO A 348 -31.63 -12.72 -2.79
N TYR A 349 -31.75 -14.03 -2.54
CA TYR A 349 -31.77 -14.54 -1.18
C TYR A 349 -30.32 -14.66 -0.69
N ILE A 350 -30.00 -13.96 0.39
CA ILE A 350 -28.67 -13.97 1.00
C ILE A 350 -28.72 -14.96 2.16
N GLU A 351 -27.99 -16.06 2.00
CA GLU A 351 -27.80 -17.05 3.06
C GLU A 351 -27.04 -16.39 4.23
N THR A 352 -27.54 -16.62 5.43
CA THR A 352 -26.87 -16.23 6.67
C THR A 352 -26.44 -17.48 7.41
N ASN A 353 -25.25 -17.43 8.00
CA ASN A 353 -24.67 -18.56 8.70
C ASN A 353 -24.43 -18.17 10.16
N VAL A 354 -24.88 -19.00 11.09
CA VAL A 354 -24.44 -18.90 12.48
C VAL A 354 -23.00 -19.42 12.51
N MET A 355 -22.08 -18.53 12.83
CA MET A 355 -20.69 -18.85 13.11
C MET A 355 -20.59 -19.21 14.59
N GLU A 356 -19.88 -20.30 14.87
CA GLU A 356 -19.42 -20.69 16.21
C GLU A 356 -17.90 -20.79 16.14
N ASP A 357 -17.19 -19.94 16.89
CA ASP A 357 -15.75 -19.85 16.89
C ASP A 357 -15.19 -20.05 18.30
N ASN A 358 -14.60 -21.23 18.51
CA ASN A 358 -13.88 -21.62 19.72
C ASN A 358 -12.36 -21.48 19.57
N PHE A 359 -11.90 -20.75 18.55
CA PHE A 359 -10.50 -20.44 18.27
C PHE A 359 -9.56 -21.64 17.97
N GLU A 360 -10.09 -22.87 17.92
CA GLU A 360 -9.33 -24.09 17.68
C GLU A 360 -8.72 -24.17 16.27
N ASN A 361 -9.36 -23.50 15.30
CA ASN A 361 -8.95 -23.51 13.89
C ASN A 361 -7.73 -22.62 13.59
N TYR A 362 -7.33 -21.75 14.52
CA TYR A 362 -6.18 -20.86 14.34
C TYR A 362 -4.92 -21.46 14.97
N ALA A 363 -3.74 -21.12 14.44
CA ALA A 363 -2.48 -21.63 14.99
C ALA A 363 -2.32 -21.22 16.45
N ALA A 364 -1.75 -22.11 17.27
CA ALA A 364 -1.40 -21.79 18.65
C ALA A 364 -0.44 -20.60 18.68
N TRP A 365 -0.68 -19.69 19.61
CA TRP A 365 0.09 -18.46 19.81
C TRP A 365 0.04 -17.45 18.66
N SER A 366 -0.83 -17.62 17.68
CA SER A 366 -1.00 -16.62 16.61
C SER A 366 -1.60 -15.33 17.17
N THR A 367 -1.08 -14.18 16.74
CA THR A 367 -1.70 -12.85 16.98
C THR A 367 -2.72 -12.47 15.90
N THR A 368 -2.96 -13.37 14.94
CA THR A 368 -3.96 -13.23 13.87
C THR A 368 -4.95 -14.39 13.92
N PHE A 369 -6.24 -14.09 13.70
CA PHE A 369 -7.36 -14.99 13.98
C PHE A 369 -8.35 -15.04 12.81
N GLY A 370 -7.94 -15.60 11.67
CA GLY A 370 -8.81 -15.69 10.50
C GLY A 370 -9.35 -14.33 10.08
N ASP A 371 -10.68 -14.19 10.06
CA ASP A 371 -11.39 -12.96 9.66
C ASP A 371 -11.64 -11.98 10.83
N TRP A 372 -11.24 -12.32 12.06
CA TRP A 372 -11.27 -11.39 13.18
C TRP A 372 -10.18 -10.34 13.02
N THR A 373 -10.49 -9.11 13.43
CA THR A 373 -9.52 -8.01 13.45
C THR A 373 -9.12 -7.71 14.89
N THR A 374 -7.82 -7.57 15.15
CA THR A 374 -7.29 -7.14 16.45
C THR A 374 -6.69 -5.74 16.33
N VAL A 375 -6.90 -4.90 17.34
CA VAL A 375 -6.28 -3.55 17.41
C VAL A 375 -5.62 -3.38 18.77
N ASP A 376 -4.30 -3.31 18.76
CA ASP A 376 -3.47 -2.92 19.91
C ASP A 376 -3.38 -1.40 19.95
N ALA A 377 -4.30 -0.76 20.69
CA ALA A 377 -4.34 0.68 20.78
C ALA A 377 -3.47 1.25 21.91
N ASP A 378 -3.10 0.44 22.91
CA ASP A 378 -2.18 0.86 23.98
C ASP A 378 -0.69 0.75 23.58
N ASN A 379 -0.36 -0.06 22.56
CA ASN A 379 0.98 -0.26 22.05
C ASN A 379 1.97 -0.81 23.10
N GLY A 380 1.44 -1.55 24.08
CA GLY A 380 2.18 -2.10 25.20
C GLY A 380 2.89 -3.41 24.92
N TYR A 381 3.92 -3.70 25.69
CA TYR A 381 4.71 -4.92 25.59
C TYR A 381 4.21 -5.96 26.58
N ALA A 382 3.83 -7.15 26.10
CA ALA A 382 3.19 -8.17 26.90
C ALA A 382 4.11 -8.70 28.02
N GLY A 383 3.61 -8.70 29.25
CA GLY A 383 4.39 -9.02 30.44
C GLY A 383 4.73 -10.50 30.62
N ALA A 384 5.76 -10.77 31.41
CA ALA A 384 6.19 -12.14 31.73
C ALA A 384 5.22 -12.86 32.68
N LEU A 385 4.82 -14.09 32.34
CA LEU A 385 3.89 -14.88 33.16
C LEU A 385 4.57 -15.84 34.14
N SER A 386 5.90 -15.98 34.04
CA SER A 386 6.71 -16.81 34.92
C SER A 386 8.11 -16.23 35.06
N GLU A 387 8.74 -16.42 36.22
CA GLU A 387 10.16 -16.06 36.43
C GLU A 387 11.13 -16.99 35.67
N LYS A 388 10.69 -18.20 35.28
CA LYS A 388 11.58 -19.27 34.79
C LYS A 388 11.30 -19.70 33.36
N GLY A 389 10.26 -19.18 32.72
CA GLY A 389 9.85 -19.56 31.39
C GLY A 389 9.25 -18.39 30.63
N THR A 390 9.53 -18.33 29.34
CA THR A 390 8.93 -17.39 28.40
C THR A 390 7.85 -18.10 27.59
N TYR A 391 6.86 -17.35 27.13
CA TYR A 391 5.85 -17.83 26.17
C TYR A 391 6.07 -17.13 24.82
N PRO A 392 5.57 -17.68 23.71
CA PRO A 392 5.64 -17.02 22.40
C PRO A 392 5.00 -15.63 22.42
N HIS A 393 5.65 -14.64 21.78
CA HIS A 393 5.27 -13.22 21.79
C HIS A 393 5.41 -12.47 23.13
N GLN A 394 6.04 -13.05 24.15
CA GLN A 394 6.41 -12.28 25.34
C GLN A 394 7.32 -11.11 24.96
N ASP A 395 7.11 -9.95 25.60
CA ASP A 395 7.86 -8.72 25.33
C ASP A 395 7.65 -8.18 23.90
N GLU A 396 6.59 -8.62 23.21
CA GLU A 396 6.12 -8.07 21.93
C GLU A 396 4.79 -7.31 22.12
N LYS A 397 4.39 -6.57 21.08
CA LYS A 397 3.14 -5.81 21.04
C LYS A 397 2.05 -6.59 20.34
N PHE A 398 0.92 -6.79 21.01
CA PHE A 398 -0.29 -7.37 20.44
C PHE A 398 -1.49 -7.09 21.34
N ALA A 399 -2.69 -7.12 20.77
CA ALA A 399 -3.92 -7.00 21.54
C ALA A 399 -4.41 -8.35 22.09
N PHE A 400 -4.45 -9.37 21.23
CA PHE A 400 -4.85 -10.73 21.61
C PHE A 400 -3.92 -11.76 20.97
N VAL A 401 -3.72 -12.88 21.65
CA VAL A 401 -2.98 -14.05 21.17
C VAL A 401 -3.86 -15.31 21.28
N ASN A 402 -3.74 -16.22 20.31
CA ASN A 402 -4.45 -17.50 20.29
C ASN A 402 -3.83 -18.50 21.26
N TRP A 403 -4.05 -18.22 22.52
CA TRP A 403 -3.42 -18.81 23.67
C TRP A 403 -3.63 -20.33 23.75
N GLN A 404 -2.54 -21.11 23.76
CA GLN A 404 -2.56 -22.55 24.05
C GLN A 404 -1.71 -22.82 25.29
N PRO A 405 -2.26 -22.66 26.50
CA PRO A 405 -1.48 -22.61 27.74
C PRO A 405 -0.73 -23.91 28.02
N SER A 406 -1.27 -25.05 27.62
CA SER A 406 -0.70 -26.38 27.89
C SER A 406 0.65 -26.62 27.21
N ASP A 407 1.04 -25.78 26.26
CA ASP A 407 2.38 -25.83 25.63
C ASP A 407 3.48 -25.36 26.59
N VAL A 408 3.15 -24.45 27.52
CA VAL A 408 4.13 -23.73 28.35
C VAL A 408 3.86 -23.93 29.84
N PHE A 409 2.59 -23.99 30.24
CA PHE A 409 2.15 -24.00 31.63
C PHE A 409 1.54 -25.33 32.05
N GLY A 410 1.69 -25.66 33.34
CA GLY A 410 1.07 -26.84 33.93
C GLY A 410 -0.44 -26.68 34.12
N ALA A 411 -1.14 -27.81 34.21
CA ALA A 411 -2.57 -27.83 34.49
C ALA A 411 -2.92 -27.26 35.89
N GLY A 412 -4.17 -26.81 36.07
CA GLY A 412 -4.69 -26.39 37.37
C GLY A 412 -4.39 -24.94 37.76
N GLN A 413 -3.83 -24.12 36.87
CA GLN A 413 -3.48 -22.71 37.13
C GLN A 413 -4.59 -21.71 36.76
N GLY A 414 -5.80 -22.18 36.43
CA GLY A 414 -6.90 -21.32 35.99
C GLY A 414 -6.76 -20.76 34.57
N LEU A 415 -5.68 -21.11 33.86
CA LEU A 415 -5.36 -20.65 32.50
C LEU A 415 -6.11 -21.41 31.40
N ALA A 416 -6.93 -22.40 31.75
CA ALA A 416 -7.58 -23.28 30.78
C ALA A 416 -8.67 -22.54 29.98
N PRO A 417 -8.70 -22.71 28.65
CA PRO A 417 -9.80 -22.28 27.78
C PRO A 417 -11.17 -22.79 28.26
N HIS A 418 -12.24 -22.14 27.80
CA HIS A 418 -13.60 -22.53 28.16
C HIS A 418 -13.93 -23.88 27.54
N SER A 419 -13.60 -24.04 26.27
CA SER A 419 -13.67 -25.30 25.55
C SER A 419 -12.35 -25.58 24.82
N GLY A 420 -12.14 -26.82 24.40
CA GLY A 420 -10.95 -27.18 23.61
C GLY A 420 -9.61 -26.96 24.34
N LYS A 421 -8.65 -26.38 23.61
CA LYS A 421 -7.26 -26.14 23.98
C LYS A 421 -6.83 -24.69 23.78
N ARG A 422 -7.64 -23.85 23.12
CA ARG A 422 -7.29 -22.49 22.72
C ARG A 422 -8.37 -21.49 23.08
N ALA A 423 -7.96 -20.25 23.30
CA ALA A 423 -8.84 -19.09 23.49
C ALA A 423 -8.12 -17.82 23.03
N ALA A 424 -8.85 -16.76 22.72
CA ALA A 424 -8.24 -15.45 22.48
C ALA A 424 -7.92 -14.78 23.82
N VAL A 425 -6.67 -14.39 24.04
CA VAL A 425 -6.23 -13.86 25.34
C VAL A 425 -5.44 -12.57 25.18
N SER A 426 -5.78 -11.58 25.98
CA SER A 426 -4.99 -10.37 26.22
C SER A 426 -4.24 -10.52 27.56
N ILE A 427 -2.98 -10.07 27.58
CA ILE A 427 -2.08 -10.16 28.73
C ILE A 427 -1.71 -8.73 29.13
N TYR A 428 -1.57 -8.49 30.43
CA TYR A 428 -1.13 -7.19 30.95
C TYR A 428 0.18 -6.74 30.30
N GLN A 429 0.29 -5.44 30.08
CA GLN A 429 1.37 -4.86 29.28
C GLN A 429 2.15 -3.79 30.04
N PHE A 430 3.39 -3.57 29.58
CA PHE A 430 4.28 -2.52 30.05
C PHE A 430 4.53 -1.47 28.97
N ASN A 431 4.97 -0.29 29.41
CA ASN A 431 5.56 0.72 28.53
C ASN A 431 6.85 0.19 27.85
N LYS A 432 7.38 0.95 26.88
CA LYS A 432 8.62 0.60 26.14
C LYS A 432 9.84 0.38 27.04
N GLY A 433 9.88 0.98 28.22
CA GLY A 433 10.96 0.81 29.18
C GLY A 433 10.86 -0.48 30.00
N GLY A 434 9.72 -1.18 29.96
CA GLY A 434 9.44 -2.34 30.81
C GLY A 434 9.31 -1.97 32.30
N THR A 435 9.10 -0.70 32.63
CA THR A 435 9.17 -0.21 34.03
C THR A 435 7.82 0.02 34.67
N GLU A 436 6.77 0.24 33.88
CA GLU A 436 5.43 0.60 34.36
C GLU A 436 4.35 -0.13 33.59
N TYR A 437 3.33 -0.63 34.31
CA TYR A 437 2.09 -1.12 33.72
C TYR A 437 1.36 0.01 33.02
N ILE A 438 0.64 -0.32 31.95
CA ILE A 438 -0.19 0.63 31.21
C ILE A 438 -1.65 0.20 31.22
N ASP A 439 -2.55 1.14 30.93
CA ASP A 439 -3.97 0.84 30.78
C ASP A 439 -4.16 -0.03 29.53
N ALA A 440 -4.93 -1.10 29.67
CA ALA A 440 -5.25 -1.97 28.55
C ALA A 440 -6.21 -1.25 27.59
N ASN A 441 -5.92 -1.32 26.29
CA ASN A 441 -6.76 -0.77 25.23
C ASN A 441 -6.70 -1.71 24.03
N ASN A 442 -7.29 -2.89 24.20
CA ASN A 442 -7.16 -4.01 23.27
C ASN A 442 -8.51 -4.38 22.69
N TRP A 443 -8.59 -4.41 21.35
CA TRP A 443 -9.83 -4.67 20.63
C TRP A 443 -9.78 -6.02 19.92
N LEU A 444 -10.86 -6.79 20.07
CA LEU A 444 -11.16 -7.96 19.25
C LEU A 444 -12.47 -7.69 18.49
N ILE A 445 -12.37 -7.55 17.18
CA ILE A 445 -13.46 -7.12 16.29
C ILE A 445 -13.90 -8.30 15.42
N SER A 446 -15.20 -8.55 15.39
CA SER A 446 -15.80 -9.68 14.68
C SER A 446 -15.54 -9.65 13.16
N PRO A 447 -15.68 -10.79 12.47
CA PRO A 447 -15.95 -10.83 11.04
C PRO A 447 -17.22 -10.07 10.66
N LEU A 448 -17.46 -9.93 9.35
CA LEU A 448 -18.66 -9.26 8.82
C LEU A 448 -19.95 -10.00 9.22
N LEU A 449 -20.81 -9.30 9.94
CA LEU A 449 -22.13 -9.78 10.36
C LEU A 449 -23.16 -9.66 9.23
N SER A 450 -24.26 -10.38 9.38
CA SER A 450 -25.35 -10.40 8.39
C SER A 450 -26.06 -9.05 8.18
N GLY A 451 -25.88 -8.08 9.07
CA GLY A 451 -26.64 -6.83 9.08
C GLY A 451 -28.05 -6.95 9.66
N LYS A 452 -28.53 -8.16 9.98
CA LYS A 452 -29.81 -8.36 10.67
C LYS A 452 -29.66 -8.09 12.17
N GLU A 453 -30.76 -7.69 12.82
CA GLU A 453 -30.83 -7.71 14.28
C GLU A 453 -30.58 -9.15 14.76
N GLN A 454 -29.69 -9.32 15.73
CA GLN A 454 -29.27 -10.64 16.23
C GLN A 454 -28.78 -10.53 17.67
N THR A 455 -28.70 -11.67 18.37
CA THR A 455 -28.08 -11.76 19.69
C THR A 455 -26.77 -12.53 19.54
N ILE A 456 -25.68 -11.93 20.01
CA ILE A 456 -24.36 -12.57 20.04
C ILE A 456 -24.10 -13.17 21.42
N HIS A 457 -23.29 -14.22 21.43
CA HIS A 457 -22.84 -14.92 22.64
C HIS A 457 -21.33 -15.08 22.61
N PHE A 458 -20.67 -14.99 23.77
CA PHE A 458 -19.28 -15.37 23.96
C PHE A 458 -19.00 -15.57 25.45
N TRP A 459 -17.92 -16.27 25.77
CA TRP A 459 -17.48 -16.50 27.14
C TRP A 459 -16.28 -15.64 27.46
N VAL A 460 -16.23 -15.12 28.69
CA VAL A 460 -15.07 -14.37 29.19
C VAL A 460 -14.57 -14.93 30.52
N ASN A 461 -13.26 -14.80 30.75
CA ASN A 461 -12.64 -15.13 32.02
C ASN A 461 -11.47 -14.18 32.31
N ASN A 462 -11.00 -14.20 33.55
CA ASN A 462 -9.86 -13.42 34.00
C ASN A 462 -8.99 -14.23 34.96
N ILE A 463 -7.70 -13.92 35.04
CA ILE A 463 -6.87 -14.28 36.18
C ILE A 463 -6.83 -13.11 37.15
N LYS A 464 -6.84 -13.40 38.46
CA LYS A 464 -6.78 -12.38 39.49
C LYS A 464 -5.96 -12.80 40.69
N SER A 465 -5.42 -11.81 41.38
CA SER A 465 -4.93 -11.94 42.76
C SER A 465 -5.98 -11.41 43.75
N GLU A 466 -5.59 -11.22 45.01
CA GLU A 466 -6.46 -10.56 46.00
C GLU A 466 -6.68 -9.07 45.71
N THR A 467 -5.77 -8.41 44.97
CA THR A 467 -5.74 -6.94 44.82
C THR A 467 -5.82 -6.43 43.38
N ASN A 468 -5.65 -7.30 42.38
CA ASN A 468 -5.72 -6.96 40.96
C ASN A 468 -6.40 -8.07 40.14
N GLY A 469 -6.57 -7.85 38.83
CA GLY A 469 -7.22 -8.79 37.91
C GLY A 469 -8.72 -8.59 37.76
N ARG A 470 -9.26 -7.43 38.16
CA ARG A 470 -10.65 -7.05 37.89
C ARG A 470 -10.74 -6.45 36.48
N GLU A 471 -10.87 -7.33 35.49
CA GLU A 471 -10.89 -6.94 34.08
C GLU A 471 -12.18 -6.20 33.72
N THR A 472 -12.07 -5.13 32.93
CA THR A 472 -13.21 -4.40 32.38
C THR A 472 -13.18 -4.43 30.86
N PHE A 473 -14.36 -4.56 30.26
CA PHE A 473 -14.50 -4.52 28.83
C PHE A 473 -15.85 -3.94 28.40
N ASP A 474 -15.88 -3.37 27.21
CA ASP A 474 -17.08 -2.89 26.55
C ASP A 474 -17.44 -3.81 25.37
N VAL A 475 -18.74 -3.96 25.11
CA VAL A 475 -19.24 -4.51 23.85
C VAL A 475 -19.72 -3.36 22.99
N LEU A 476 -19.22 -3.27 21.76
CA LEU A 476 -19.55 -2.18 20.84
C LEU A 476 -20.03 -2.71 19.50
N ALA A 477 -20.75 -1.89 18.76
CA ALA A 477 -21.29 -2.21 17.44
C ALA A 477 -20.87 -1.13 16.42
N SER A 478 -20.55 -1.55 15.19
CA SER A 478 -20.34 -0.66 14.05
C SER A 478 -21.26 -1.01 12.89
N SER A 479 -21.84 0.02 12.27
CA SER A 479 -22.62 -0.09 11.03
C SER A 479 -21.84 0.33 9.78
N ILE A 480 -20.55 0.64 9.92
CA ILE A 480 -19.72 1.21 8.85
C ILE A 480 -18.56 0.27 8.52
N GLY A 481 -17.58 0.16 9.42
CA GLY A 481 -16.31 -0.53 9.20
C GLY A 481 -15.57 -0.78 10.52
N THR A 482 -14.33 -1.25 10.45
CA THR A 482 -13.56 -1.76 11.59
C THR A 482 -12.63 -0.73 12.26
N ASP A 483 -12.58 0.52 11.77
CA ASP A 483 -11.94 1.61 12.51
C ASP A 483 -12.62 1.79 13.87
N THR A 484 -11.84 1.86 14.95
CA THR A 484 -12.35 1.93 16.33
C THR A 484 -13.24 3.16 16.56
N LEU A 485 -13.08 4.23 15.78
CA LEU A 485 -13.94 5.41 15.81
C LEU A 485 -15.36 5.15 15.28
N ASN A 486 -15.58 4.07 14.54
CA ASN A 486 -16.89 3.70 14.02
C ASN A 486 -17.73 2.88 15.02
N PHE A 487 -17.20 2.57 16.20
CA PHE A 487 -17.88 1.72 17.17
C PHE A 487 -18.65 2.54 18.19
N VAL A 488 -19.91 2.15 18.40
CA VAL A 488 -20.79 2.71 19.43
C VAL A 488 -21.03 1.64 20.48
N LYS A 489 -20.81 2.00 21.75
CA LYS A 489 -20.99 1.10 22.88
C LYS A 489 -22.45 0.65 23.02
N ILE A 490 -22.62 -0.64 23.34
CA ILE A 490 -23.90 -1.28 23.62
C ILE A 490 -23.97 -1.64 25.11
N GLY A 491 -24.90 -1.01 25.83
CA GLY A 491 -25.06 -1.24 27.27
C GLY A 491 -23.95 -0.62 28.14
N ASP A 492 -23.79 -1.15 29.34
CA ASP A 492 -22.81 -0.70 30.33
C ASP A 492 -21.46 -1.42 30.18
N THR A 493 -20.41 -0.91 30.83
CA THR A 493 -19.12 -1.63 30.94
C THR A 493 -19.31 -2.91 31.73
N TYR A 494 -18.80 -4.01 31.19
CA TYR A 494 -18.76 -5.30 31.88
C TYR A 494 -17.54 -5.36 32.79
N ILE A 495 -17.70 -6.08 33.90
CA ILE A 495 -16.65 -6.32 34.88
C ILE A 495 -16.53 -7.82 35.09
N GLN A 496 -15.39 -8.39 34.72
CA GLN A 496 -15.08 -9.80 34.88
C GLN A 496 -14.09 -9.98 36.04
N GLU A 497 -14.63 -10.39 37.19
CA GLU A 497 -13.88 -10.51 38.44
C GLU A 497 -14.04 -11.89 39.12
N SER A 498 -14.72 -12.83 38.48
CA SER A 498 -15.08 -14.11 39.08
C SER A 498 -13.95 -15.15 39.02
N ALA A 499 -12.93 -14.94 38.17
CA ALA A 499 -11.92 -15.95 37.81
C ALA A 499 -12.54 -17.29 37.38
N LYS A 500 -13.72 -17.21 36.76
CA LYS A 500 -14.46 -18.30 36.15
C LYS A 500 -15.03 -17.81 34.84
N TRP A 501 -15.15 -18.73 33.89
CA TRP A 501 -15.84 -18.48 32.64
C TRP A 501 -17.28 -18.04 32.88
N THR A 502 -17.63 -16.88 32.33
CA THR A 502 -18.96 -16.26 32.40
C THR A 502 -19.46 -16.04 30.98
N GLU A 503 -20.68 -16.47 30.68
CA GLU A 503 -21.31 -16.19 29.38
C GLU A 503 -21.79 -14.74 29.32
N ILE A 504 -21.52 -14.09 28.20
CA ILE A 504 -21.99 -12.75 27.84
C ILE A 504 -22.96 -12.90 26.66
N SER A 505 -24.13 -12.30 26.79
CA SER A 505 -25.16 -12.28 25.73
C SER A 505 -25.61 -10.84 25.48
N VAL A 506 -25.50 -10.39 24.22
CA VAL A 506 -25.77 -9.00 23.84
C VAL A 506 -26.63 -8.96 22.58
N LYS A 507 -27.72 -8.19 22.62
CA LYS A 507 -28.57 -7.93 21.46
C LYS A 507 -27.99 -6.79 20.62
N LEU A 508 -27.66 -7.06 19.36
CA LEU A 508 -27.17 -6.08 18.39
C LEU A 508 -28.31 -5.56 17.51
N PRO A 509 -28.40 -4.24 17.24
CA PRO A 509 -29.44 -3.66 16.40
C PRO A 509 -29.27 -4.04 14.92
N ALA A 510 -30.36 -3.98 14.15
CA ALA A 510 -30.30 -4.10 12.69
C ALA A 510 -29.37 -3.03 12.07
N GLY A 511 -28.66 -3.41 11.00
CA GLY A 511 -27.63 -2.58 10.37
C GLY A 511 -26.24 -2.72 10.99
N THR A 512 -26.09 -3.48 12.08
CA THR A 512 -24.76 -3.79 12.66
C THR A 512 -23.98 -4.69 11.72
N ARG A 513 -22.79 -4.25 11.33
CA ARG A 513 -21.87 -4.94 10.43
C ARG A 513 -20.73 -5.64 11.17
N TYR A 514 -20.34 -5.11 12.32
CA TYR A 514 -19.28 -5.63 13.17
C TYR A 514 -19.66 -5.40 14.63
N PHE A 515 -19.26 -6.31 15.52
CA PHE A 515 -19.18 -6.02 16.95
C PHE A 515 -17.73 -6.08 17.42
N ALA A 516 -17.44 -5.44 18.54
CA ALA A 516 -16.13 -5.47 19.18
C ALA A 516 -16.25 -5.83 20.66
N ILE A 517 -15.28 -6.60 21.14
CA ILE A 517 -14.97 -6.78 22.55
C ILE A 517 -13.73 -5.92 22.82
N HIS A 518 -13.91 -4.84 23.58
CA HIS A 518 -12.86 -3.88 23.86
C HIS A 518 -12.46 -3.96 25.33
N GLN A 519 -11.30 -4.53 25.61
CA GLN A 519 -10.71 -4.49 26.95
C GLN A 519 -10.22 -3.06 27.23
N ASN A 520 -10.71 -2.48 28.32
CA ASN A 520 -10.44 -1.11 28.73
C ASN A 520 -10.01 -1.02 30.20
N THR A 521 -9.37 -2.09 30.70
CA THR A 521 -8.95 -2.26 32.10
C THR A 521 -7.84 -1.29 32.47
N SER A 522 -7.96 -0.64 33.64
CA SER A 522 -6.88 0.22 34.14
C SER A 522 -5.63 -0.58 34.49
N LYS A 523 -4.46 0.05 34.42
CA LYS A 523 -3.16 -0.57 34.71
C LYS A 523 -3.06 -1.20 36.10
N GLU A 524 -3.84 -0.72 37.08
CA GLU A 524 -3.87 -1.29 38.43
C GLU A 524 -4.60 -2.63 38.49
N GLN A 525 -5.46 -2.91 37.51
CA GLN A 525 -6.32 -4.10 37.48
C GLN A 525 -6.01 -5.06 36.33
N ALA A 526 -5.33 -4.61 35.28
CA ALA A 526 -4.97 -5.44 34.14
C ALA A 526 -4.15 -6.68 34.58
N SER A 527 -4.55 -7.85 34.08
CA SER A 527 -3.94 -9.15 34.34
C SER A 527 -4.03 -10.00 33.07
N ILE A 528 -4.78 -11.11 33.07
CA ILE A 528 -5.02 -11.93 31.88
C ILE A 528 -6.52 -11.90 31.61
N PHE A 529 -6.93 -11.38 30.46
CA PHE A 529 -8.32 -11.34 30.01
C PHE A 529 -8.51 -12.33 28.87
N MET A 530 -9.48 -13.25 29.01
CA MET A 530 -9.70 -14.36 28.09
C MET A 530 -11.09 -14.27 27.46
N VAL A 531 -11.18 -14.59 26.17
CA VAL A 531 -12.41 -14.67 25.39
C VAL A 531 -12.44 -16.01 24.66
N ASP A 532 -13.56 -16.71 24.70
CA ASP A 532 -13.73 -18.02 24.07
C ASP A 532 -15.18 -18.26 23.61
N ASP A 533 -15.39 -19.28 22.77
CA ASP A 533 -16.69 -19.78 22.30
C ASP A 533 -17.66 -18.67 21.84
N ALA A 534 -17.26 -17.90 20.84
CA ALA A 534 -18.08 -16.84 20.26
C ALA A 534 -19.13 -17.40 19.28
N SER A 535 -20.36 -16.89 19.33
CA SER A 535 -21.45 -17.26 18.42
C SER A 535 -22.20 -16.03 17.90
N PHE A 536 -22.32 -15.91 16.57
CA PHE A 536 -22.95 -14.77 15.88
C PHE A 536 -23.33 -15.12 14.43
N GLU A 537 -24.28 -14.39 13.86
CA GLU A 537 -24.74 -14.55 12.48
C GLU A 537 -23.90 -13.70 11.51
N THR A 538 -23.24 -14.37 10.57
CA THR A 538 -22.47 -13.77 9.47
C THR A 538 -23.27 -13.77 8.17
N GLY A 539 -22.93 -12.86 7.25
CA GLY A 539 -23.55 -12.81 5.94
C GLY A 539 -23.01 -11.68 5.07
N ASN A 540 -23.22 -11.80 3.76
CA ASN A 540 -22.86 -10.73 2.83
C ASN A 540 -23.93 -9.63 2.83
N ILE A 541 -23.52 -8.36 2.80
CA ILE A 541 -24.46 -7.23 2.80
C ILE A 541 -24.65 -6.71 1.37
N LEU A 542 -25.85 -6.88 0.83
CA LEU A 542 -26.25 -6.28 -0.45
C LEU A 542 -26.35 -4.76 -0.32
N THR A 543 -25.69 -4.03 -1.21
CA THR A 543 -25.71 -2.56 -1.21
C THR A 543 -26.55 -2.00 -2.35
N SER A 544 -26.46 -2.58 -3.55
CA SER A 544 -27.09 -2.04 -4.75
C SER A 544 -27.10 -3.05 -5.91
N TYR A 545 -27.53 -2.61 -7.09
CA TYR A 545 -27.50 -3.36 -8.33
C TYR A 545 -26.86 -2.53 -9.44
N ASN A 546 -25.95 -3.12 -10.21
CA ASN A 546 -25.40 -2.50 -11.42
C ASN A 546 -26.16 -2.99 -12.65
N ILE A 547 -26.51 -2.06 -13.55
CA ILE A 547 -27.24 -2.33 -14.79
C ILE A 547 -26.31 -2.11 -15.97
N TYR A 548 -26.30 -3.07 -16.88
CA TYR A 548 -25.54 -3.04 -18.12
C TYR A 548 -26.47 -3.27 -19.30
N CYS A 549 -26.19 -2.61 -20.42
CA CYS A 549 -26.80 -2.86 -21.71
C CYS A 549 -25.68 -3.08 -22.72
N ASP A 550 -25.70 -4.22 -23.41
CA ASP A 550 -24.65 -4.63 -24.36
C ASP A 550 -23.24 -4.56 -23.75
N LYS A 551 -23.14 -5.02 -22.49
CA LYS A 551 -21.92 -5.01 -21.63
C LYS A 551 -21.40 -3.60 -21.27
N VAL A 552 -22.12 -2.55 -21.59
CA VAL A 552 -21.80 -1.17 -21.20
C VAL A 552 -22.58 -0.81 -19.93
N TYR A 553 -21.88 -0.29 -18.93
CA TYR A 553 -22.49 0.18 -17.68
C TYR A 553 -23.47 1.32 -17.94
N ARG A 554 -24.70 1.19 -17.41
CA ARG A 554 -25.80 2.15 -17.60
C ARG A 554 -26.13 2.94 -16.33
N GLY A 555 -25.88 2.35 -15.16
CA GLY A 555 -26.18 2.98 -13.89
C GLY A 555 -26.25 1.96 -12.75
N ASN A 556 -26.58 2.48 -11.57
CA ASN A 556 -26.73 1.73 -10.33
C ASN A 556 -28.01 2.16 -9.61
N THR A 557 -28.62 1.26 -8.84
CA THR A 557 -29.80 1.53 -8.01
C THR A 557 -29.82 0.62 -6.79
N VAL A 558 -30.45 1.08 -5.69
CA VAL A 558 -30.73 0.25 -4.51
C VAL A 558 -32.08 -0.47 -4.61
N GLU A 559 -32.92 -0.04 -5.55
CA GLU A 559 -34.24 -0.64 -5.80
C GLU A 559 -34.15 -1.84 -6.74
N THR A 560 -35.21 -2.65 -6.80
CA THR A 560 -35.31 -3.78 -7.74
C THR A 560 -35.87 -3.39 -9.11
N ASN A 561 -35.67 -2.13 -9.51
CA ASN A 561 -36.08 -1.60 -10.80
C ASN A 561 -35.16 -0.48 -11.29
N PHE A 562 -35.05 -0.33 -12.61
CA PHE A 562 -34.26 0.73 -13.27
C PHE A 562 -34.89 1.09 -14.61
N THR A 563 -34.91 2.37 -14.98
CA THR A 563 -35.37 2.81 -16.31
C THR A 563 -34.18 3.29 -17.11
N ASP A 564 -33.88 2.58 -18.20
CA ASP A 564 -32.81 2.94 -19.12
C ASP A 564 -33.35 3.72 -20.32
N VAL A 565 -32.58 4.70 -20.79
CA VAL A 565 -32.86 5.46 -22.01
C VAL A 565 -31.91 4.97 -23.08
N VAL A 566 -32.42 4.18 -24.02
CA VAL A 566 -31.60 3.53 -25.06
C VAL A 566 -32.12 3.88 -26.44
N ASP A 567 -31.20 4.16 -27.36
CA ASP A 567 -31.54 4.29 -28.77
C ASP A 567 -31.94 2.90 -29.31
N LEU A 568 -33.23 2.73 -29.58
CA LEU A 568 -33.84 1.49 -30.04
C LEU A 568 -33.52 1.18 -31.52
N ALA A 569 -32.62 1.94 -32.17
CA ALA A 569 -32.22 1.70 -33.57
C ALA A 569 -31.66 0.27 -33.81
N ASN A 570 -31.07 -0.37 -32.79
CA ASN A 570 -30.60 -1.76 -32.88
C ASN A 570 -31.72 -2.74 -32.55
N ALA A 571 -31.92 -3.77 -33.40
CA ALA A 571 -33.02 -4.73 -33.29
C ALA A 571 -33.10 -5.50 -31.95
N PHE A 572 -31.98 -5.63 -31.22
CA PHE A 572 -31.90 -6.35 -29.95
C PHE A 572 -30.86 -5.70 -29.03
N HIS A 573 -31.16 -5.68 -27.73
CA HIS A 573 -30.28 -5.24 -26.67
C HIS A 573 -30.18 -6.30 -25.57
N ASN A 574 -28.98 -6.55 -25.07
CA ASN A 574 -28.75 -7.49 -23.97
C ASN A 574 -28.58 -6.74 -22.66
N TYR A 575 -29.59 -6.81 -21.80
CA TYR A 575 -29.54 -6.26 -20.45
C TYR A 575 -28.98 -7.28 -19.46
N SER A 576 -28.06 -6.84 -18.62
CA SER A 576 -27.56 -7.62 -17.49
C SER A 576 -27.69 -6.82 -16.20
N VAL A 577 -28.06 -7.50 -15.11
CA VAL A 577 -28.10 -6.93 -13.76
C VAL A 577 -27.27 -7.77 -12.83
N THR A 578 -26.36 -7.14 -12.09
CA THR A 578 -25.56 -7.77 -11.03
C THR A 578 -25.94 -7.19 -9.68
N ALA A 579 -25.86 -8.00 -8.61
CA ALA A 579 -25.94 -7.48 -7.25
C ALA A 579 -24.54 -7.03 -6.80
N VAL A 580 -24.46 -5.86 -6.17
CA VAL A 580 -23.24 -5.29 -5.61
C VAL A 580 -23.29 -5.44 -4.10
N TYR A 581 -22.20 -5.94 -3.52
CA TYR A 581 -22.08 -6.18 -2.10
C TYR A 581 -21.20 -5.13 -1.42
N LEU A 582 -21.16 -5.15 -0.08
CA LEU A 582 -20.49 -4.13 0.72
C LEU A 582 -18.99 -3.98 0.40
N ASP A 583 -18.30 -5.08 0.10
CA ASP A 583 -16.89 -5.03 -0.30
C ASP A 583 -16.68 -4.53 -1.75
N GLY A 584 -17.76 -4.15 -2.44
CA GLY A 584 -17.77 -3.70 -3.83
C GLY A 584 -17.81 -4.83 -4.86
N SER A 585 -17.75 -6.09 -4.44
CA SER A 585 -17.80 -7.22 -5.38
C SER A 585 -19.20 -7.42 -5.97
N GLU A 586 -19.23 -7.95 -7.19
CA GLU A 586 -20.44 -8.23 -7.95
C GLU A 586 -20.75 -9.73 -7.96
N SER A 587 -22.03 -10.07 -7.85
CA SER A 587 -22.51 -11.43 -8.15
C SER A 587 -22.50 -11.72 -9.65
N ALA A 588 -22.75 -12.99 -10.00
CA ALA A 588 -23.00 -13.37 -11.39
C ALA A 588 -24.23 -12.63 -11.95
N PRO A 589 -24.20 -12.16 -13.21
CA PRO A 589 -25.31 -11.40 -13.78
C PRO A 589 -26.51 -12.28 -14.10
N VAL A 590 -27.72 -11.74 -13.90
CA VAL A 590 -28.92 -12.19 -14.63
C VAL A 590 -29.01 -11.40 -15.93
N THR A 591 -29.28 -12.07 -17.05
CA THR A 591 -29.29 -11.45 -18.38
C THR A 591 -30.62 -11.68 -19.09
N LEU A 592 -31.07 -10.68 -19.85
CA LEU A 592 -32.28 -10.71 -20.67
C LEU A 592 -32.00 -10.00 -22.00
N GLU A 593 -32.32 -10.66 -23.11
CA GLU A 593 -32.34 -10.03 -24.43
C GLU A 593 -33.70 -9.36 -24.67
N VAL A 594 -33.69 -8.12 -25.15
CA VAL A 594 -34.87 -7.30 -25.41
C VAL A 594 -34.85 -6.86 -26.86
N ALA A 595 -35.90 -7.19 -27.62
CA ALA A 595 -36.06 -6.69 -28.99
C ALA A 595 -36.45 -5.21 -28.97
N SER A 596 -35.83 -4.39 -29.81
CA SER A 596 -36.30 -3.04 -30.05
C SER A 596 -37.57 -3.11 -30.91
N GLY A 597 -38.68 -2.62 -30.37
CA GLY A 597 -39.98 -2.70 -31.04
C GLY A 597 -41.14 -3.22 -30.20
N ILE A 598 -41.05 -3.25 -28.86
CA ILE A 598 -42.26 -3.19 -28.03
C ILE A 598 -42.80 -1.75 -28.09
N ASP A 599 -43.13 -1.29 -29.30
CA ASP A 599 -44.28 -0.42 -29.44
C ASP A 599 -45.48 -1.32 -29.14
N THR A 600 -46.22 -0.92 -28.13
CA THR A 600 -47.63 -1.25 -27.91
C THR A 600 -48.27 -2.14 -29.00
N ILE A 601 -48.78 -3.30 -28.61
CA ILE A 601 -49.90 -3.92 -29.33
C ILE A 601 -51.12 -3.01 -29.12
N ASN A 602 -51.11 -1.83 -29.74
CA ASN A 602 -52.24 -0.99 -30.06
C ASN A 602 -52.16 -0.68 -31.56
N ARG A 603 -52.09 -1.73 -32.38
CA ARG A 603 -52.18 -1.56 -33.83
C ARG A 603 -53.66 -1.56 -34.21
N SER A 604 -54.28 -0.38 -34.17
CA SER A 604 -55.61 -0.13 -34.74
C SER A 604 -55.54 0.16 -36.24
N GLU A 605 -54.59 -0.43 -36.96
CA GLU A 605 -54.55 -0.40 -38.42
C GLU A 605 -54.48 -1.83 -38.93
N THR A 606 -55.54 -2.24 -39.65
CA THR A 606 -55.58 -3.46 -40.45
C THR A 606 -54.46 -3.42 -41.48
N LEU A 607 -53.36 -4.11 -41.19
CA LEU A 607 -52.33 -4.33 -42.20
C LEU A 607 -52.90 -5.25 -43.28
N SER A 608 -53.01 -4.69 -44.47
CA SER A 608 -53.35 -5.41 -45.69
C SER A 608 -52.06 -5.68 -46.47
N TYR A 609 -51.86 -6.93 -46.91
CA TYR A 609 -50.62 -7.37 -47.57
C TYR A 609 -50.90 -7.82 -49.01
N ASP A 610 -50.02 -7.45 -49.93
CA ASP A 610 -49.97 -8.09 -51.24
C ASP A 610 -49.22 -9.42 -51.10
N VAL A 611 -49.85 -10.51 -51.53
CA VAL A 611 -49.36 -11.89 -51.47
C VAL A 611 -49.01 -12.32 -52.88
N TYR A 612 -47.81 -12.85 -53.08
CA TYR A 612 -47.35 -13.39 -54.36
C TYR A 612 -47.04 -14.89 -54.24
N SER A 613 -47.13 -15.62 -55.35
CA SER A 613 -46.56 -16.97 -55.45
C SER A 613 -45.03 -16.89 -55.45
N ILE A 614 -44.35 -18.03 -55.26
CA ILE A 614 -42.88 -18.10 -55.39
C ILE A 614 -42.37 -17.71 -56.78
N ASP A 615 -43.22 -17.77 -57.80
CA ASP A 615 -42.92 -17.37 -59.18
C ASP A 615 -43.20 -15.88 -59.43
N GLY A 616 -43.54 -15.11 -58.38
CA GLY A 616 -43.74 -13.65 -58.45
C GLY A 616 -45.12 -13.22 -58.95
N ILE A 617 -46.08 -14.14 -59.05
CA ILE A 617 -47.45 -13.82 -59.49
C ILE A 617 -48.26 -13.30 -58.30
N LEU A 618 -48.93 -12.16 -58.44
CA LEU A 618 -49.82 -11.63 -57.39
C LEU A 618 -51.01 -12.58 -57.19
N VAL A 619 -51.10 -13.19 -56.00
CA VAL A 619 -52.13 -14.14 -55.59
C VAL A 619 -53.29 -13.43 -54.88
N CYS A 620 -52.99 -12.44 -54.04
CA CYS A 620 -54.01 -11.68 -53.32
C CYS A 620 -53.51 -10.26 -53.05
N LYS A 621 -54.31 -9.25 -53.34
CA LYS A 621 -53.94 -7.84 -53.17
C LYS A 621 -54.61 -7.27 -51.93
N LYS A 622 -53.87 -6.56 -51.08
CA LYS A 622 -54.36 -5.98 -49.83
C LYS A 622 -55.14 -6.98 -48.97
N SER A 623 -54.58 -8.17 -48.80
CA SER A 623 -55.14 -9.20 -47.95
C SER A 623 -54.98 -8.86 -46.47
N GLU A 624 -56.08 -8.79 -45.73
CA GLU A 624 -56.06 -8.63 -44.26
C GLU A 624 -55.89 -9.98 -43.54
N SER A 625 -55.92 -11.11 -44.26
CA SER A 625 -55.82 -12.45 -43.68
C SER A 625 -55.33 -13.48 -44.70
N LEU A 626 -54.38 -14.33 -44.32
CA LEU A 626 -53.85 -15.38 -45.18
C LEU A 626 -54.64 -16.70 -45.10
N ARG A 627 -55.71 -16.75 -44.29
CA ARG A 627 -56.48 -17.99 -44.01
C ARG A 627 -57.27 -18.53 -45.20
N HIS A 628 -57.51 -17.72 -46.22
CA HIS A 628 -58.23 -18.13 -47.42
C HIS A 628 -57.31 -18.74 -48.49
N LEU A 629 -56.00 -18.74 -48.25
CA LEU A 629 -55.02 -19.34 -49.15
C LEU A 629 -54.83 -20.82 -48.80
N HIS A 630 -54.70 -21.65 -49.82
CA HIS A 630 -54.35 -23.05 -49.62
C HIS A 630 -52.94 -23.19 -49.03
N PRO A 631 -52.68 -24.24 -48.23
CA PRO A 631 -51.35 -24.54 -47.74
C PRO A 631 -50.32 -24.56 -48.87
N GLY A 632 -49.19 -23.89 -48.67
CA GLY A 632 -48.23 -23.63 -49.72
C GLY A 632 -47.22 -22.55 -49.35
N ILE A 633 -46.33 -22.23 -50.28
CA ILE A 633 -45.27 -21.25 -50.08
C ILE A 633 -45.63 -19.98 -50.85
N TYR A 634 -45.60 -18.83 -50.16
CA TYR A 634 -45.95 -17.53 -50.72
C TYR A 634 -44.90 -16.48 -50.34
N ILE A 635 -44.85 -15.39 -51.09
CA ILE A 635 -44.11 -14.18 -50.72
C ILE A 635 -45.12 -13.18 -50.16
N VAL A 636 -45.03 -12.90 -48.86
CA VAL A 636 -45.89 -11.93 -48.16
C VAL A 636 -45.00 -10.82 -47.65
N ASN A 637 -45.27 -9.58 -48.09
CA ASN A 637 -44.48 -8.39 -47.73
C ASN A 637 -42.96 -8.57 -47.96
N GLY A 638 -42.59 -9.13 -49.12
CA GLY A 638 -41.20 -9.35 -49.52
C GLY A 638 -40.49 -10.51 -48.82
N LYS A 639 -41.19 -11.29 -47.97
CA LYS A 639 -40.62 -12.44 -47.25
C LYS A 639 -41.31 -13.75 -47.62
N LYS A 640 -40.53 -14.82 -47.75
CA LYS A 640 -41.03 -16.19 -47.98
C LYS A 640 -41.76 -16.71 -46.73
N CYS A 641 -43.01 -17.08 -46.88
CA CYS A 641 -43.89 -17.59 -45.84
C CYS A 641 -44.42 -18.97 -46.23
N ILE A 642 -44.45 -19.91 -45.29
CA ILE A 642 -45.03 -21.25 -45.48
C ILE A 642 -46.37 -21.26 -44.74
N LEU A 643 -47.47 -21.32 -45.48
CA LEU A 643 -48.80 -21.52 -44.94
C LEU A 643 -49.04 -23.03 -44.83
N LYS A 644 -49.39 -23.48 -43.62
CA LYS A 644 -49.65 -24.89 -43.30
C LYS A 644 -51.14 -25.21 -43.34
#